data_AF-A0A9W8PDS2-F1
#
_entry.id   AF-A0A9W8PDS2-F1
#
_cell.length_a   1.000
_cell.length_b   1.000
_cell.length_c   1.000
_cell.angle_alpha   90.00
_cell.angle_beta   90.00
_cell.angle_gamma   90.00
#
_symmetry.space_group_name_H-M   'P 1'
#
loop_
_entity.id
_entity.type
_entity.pdbx_description
1 polymer ?
#
loop_
_entity_poly.entity_id
_entity_poly.type
_entity_poly.pdbx_seq_one_letter_code
_entity_poly.pdbx_strand_id
1 'polypeptide(L)'
;MGLLKNPLRSSKPKLPLYQKVNSPTKERYSDDDYSTTDDESDYEDEPYSPESSSAGSSRHTSGSANSGLLMLPSHQKKPLPLRRRIAKVYPYRVPNKVTRWLFCTVITFIIVMVLSLVRASQVENWKVANGKVDNRPPPPPPAWEKFPFLERYYGGLKTLATFEEVKPEWPHVKNEPESNDWNKLNEIKGGKDGDKDKDSEETDKATTEEIEAEAQGTKTPKKETRDESKAKDDTQDDSKDTKDKSKDEPEVPQKKLSKSNDWSGYLNKTEETGMKECFLDVDGTVRVPQLRYYKGRPQGFPEHAIGSYETLDLPEDICFDRYGRYGPYGFGYSSRNGGLSVGEHGQKEGSDAVWENTPRVDYRQIDWADVQRRCFKTNQARFKGLPEKTQTPHGFFAYEPKPKALPSSTLARRGVEEEKPKTGKETATPKVETAKTQEAQPKQTSSEEVKSKAQQPKTAESMVGSSKAEATKAATPKPEQSATKESRPEKPKSDNTETESQDTEEPEAPNVESPKASGGLSRTAVVVRCWDEYNWREDDIAHLRSLITELAVTSGGRYDIHLLVQVKNEAAHPVWADERIYQERIEESIPEEFRGLVTLWSETQMLALYQGIYDHFTRGPDLPVHGVYRGLSMAMQYFAHKHPEYDYFWQWEMDVRYTGHYYDLFSKLENWSKAQPRKGLWERNSRFYFPSIHGSWEDFSQMSRVQSQMGTVSADNVWKGVPGFDGKTPDHDTKGHRTVWGPLRPKDDDDWFEPGNDPVAPTSYEKDHYQWGVGEEADYIALNPIFNPDGTTWGLKDDITGFNRSDGLPPRRANIITTARMSRRLLTTMHKMTAFKKQFAFPEMWPATVALQHGYKAVSVPHPVYVDRAWPPAYMAQVFNNGRDGTSGGSRTSIFGDREHNMHGLSWFYNSGFAPNMYRRWLGLRVNNDGGEEFEGTEDKSKKGKGVGNMRGGEGRMCLPPMLLHPVKDVELPVEAPEADAEQGKAPASDPGA
;
A
#
# COMPACT_ATOMS: atom_id res chain seq x y z
N MET A 1 50.46 38.09 55.68
CA MET A 1 49.77 38.98 54.73
C MET A 1 49.75 38.20 53.40
N GLY A 2 48.64 37.96 52.70
CA GLY A 2 47.49 38.85 52.45
C GLY A 2 47.85 39.77 51.28
N LEU A 3 47.11 39.91 50.18
CA LEU A 3 45.75 39.46 49.79
C LEU A 3 45.78 39.02 48.29
N LEU A 4 44.78 38.41 47.62
CA LEU A 4 43.37 38.06 47.92
C LEU A 4 42.98 36.81 47.07
N LYS A 5 41.71 36.64 46.67
CA LYS A 5 41.21 35.79 45.56
C LYS A 5 40.19 36.59 44.73
N ASN A 6 40.03 36.27 43.45
CA ASN A 6 38.82 36.60 42.67
C ASN A 6 38.51 35.45 41.68
N PRO A 7 37.26 35.31 41.20
CA PRO A 7 36.73 33.98 40.89
C PRO A 7 36.94 33.49 39.44
N LEU A 8 36.93 32.17 39.30
CA LEU A 8 36.74 31.50 38.01
C LEU A 8 35.37 31.86 37.44
N ARG A 9 35.37 32.61 36.32
CA ARG A 9 34.16 32.90 35.55
C ARG A 9 33.70 31.62 34.87
N SER A 10 32.54 31.09 35.24
CA SER A 10 31.95 29.93 34.57
C SER A 10 31.79 30.24 33.07
N SER A 11 32.42 29.43 32.21
CA SER A 11 32.08 29.45 30.79
C SER A 11 30.62 29.00 30.66
N LYS A 12 29.73 29.88 30.20
CA LYS A 12 28.38 29.46 29.83
C LYS A 12 28.52 28.51 28.63
N PRO A 13 27.80 27.37 28.57
CA PRO A 13 27.73 26.60 27.35
C PRO A 13 27.21 27.52 26.24
N LYS A 14 28.01 27.70 25.20
CA LYS A 14 27.63 28.47 24.02
C LYS A 14 26.66 27.58 23.26
N LEU A 15 25.38 27.99 23.18
CA LEU A 15 24.35 27.23 22.48
C LEU A 15 24.82 26.94 21.04
N PRO A 16 24.68 25.69 20.55
CA PRO A 16 25.03 25.38 19.17
C PRO A 16 24.16 26.20 18.20
N LEU A 17 24.75 26.57 17.06
CA LEU A 17 24.05 27.26 15.99
C LEU A 17 23.23 26.26 15.19
N TYR A 18 22.05 25.91 15.70
CA TYR A 18 21.04 25.24 14.90
C TYR A 18 20.75 26.05 13.63
N GLN A 19 20.62 25.36 12.50
CA GLN A 19 19.91 25.93 11.36
C GLN A 19 18.47 26.16 11.81
N LYS A 20 18.12 27.42 12.09
CA LYS A 20 16.74 27.79 12.36
C LYS A 20 15.92 27.40 11.13
N VAL A 21 14.92 26.57 11.33
CA VAL A 21 13.79 26.47 10.40
C VAL A 21 13.15 27.85 10.41
N ASN A 22 13.51 28.68 9.42
CA ASN A 22 12.72 29.86 9.10
C ASN A 22 11.37 29.31 8.64
N SER A 23 10.32 29.59 9.41
CA SER A 23 8.96 29.21 9.10
C SER A 23 8.25 30.36 8.37
N PRO A 24 8.26 30.43 7.02
CA PRO A 24 7.44 31.36 6.26
C PRO A 24 5.96 30.94 6.24
N THR A 25 5.51 30.13 7.22
CA THR A 25 4.13 29.74 7.45
C THR A 25 3.32 30.90 8.00
N LYS A 26 3.22 31.98 7.23
CA LYS A 26 1.93 32.66 7.11
C LYS A 26 1.04 31.64 6.39
N GLU A 27 0.12 31.05 7.14
CA GLU A 27 -0.64 29.87 6.72
C GLU A 27 -1.24 30.06 5.32
N ARG A 28 -0.79 29.21 4.40
CA ARG A 28 -1.48 28.91 3.15
C ARG A 28 -2.30 27.66 3.41
N TYR A 29 -3.52 27.60 2.87
CA TYR A 29 -4.30 26.37 2.89
C TYR A 29 -3.54 25.26 2.16
N SER A 30 -3.89 24.00 2.48
CA SER A 30 -3.44 22.85 1.69
C SER A 30 -4.15 22.89 0.33
N ASP A 31 -3.59 23.66 -0.59
CA ASP A 31 -3.99 23.70 -2.01
C ASP A 31 -3.53 22.41 -2.72
N ASP A 32 -3.84 21.25 -2.14
CA ASP A 32 -3.69 19.91 -2.75
C ASP A 32 -4.87 19.68 -3.72
N ASP A 33 -5.07 20.63 -4.63
CA ASP A 33 -6.28 20.76 -5.45
C ASP A 33 -6.32 19.73 -6.59
N TYR A 34 -6.67 18.49 -6.25
CA TYR A 34 -7.29 17.56 -7.19
C TYR A 34 -8.76 17.97 -7.41
N SER A 35 -8.96 19.11 -8.05
CA SER A 35 -10.27 19.69 -8.34
C SER A 35 -11.13 18.69 -9.11
N THR A 36 -12.22 18.25 -8.48
CA THR A 36 -13.27 17.48 -9.14
C THR A 36 -14.37 18.46 -9.53
N THR A 37 -14.15 19.16 -10.64
CA THR A 37 -15.15 20.05 -11.26
C THR A 37 -15.99 19.28 -12.27
N ASP A 38 -17.11 18.72 -11.78
CA ASP A 38 -18.28 18.46 -12.61
C ASP A 38 -19.01 19.79 -12.87
N ASP A 39 -18.96 20.31 -14.10
CA ASP A 39 -20.05 21.12 -14.69
C ASP A 39 -19.99 21.04 -16.23
N GLU A 40 -21.14 21.22 -16.90
CA GLU A 40 -21.29 20.89 -18.33
C GLU A 40 -21.01 22.05 -19.32
N SER A 41 -20.73 21.64 -20.56
CA SER A 41 -20.83 22.34 -21.86
C SER A 41 -21.37 23.79 -21.92
N ASP A 42 -20.70 24.67 -22.69
CA ASP A 42 -21.08 24.86 -24.11
C ASP A 42 -20.13 25.71 -24.99
N TYR A 43 -19.86 25.18 -26.20
CA TYR A 43 -19.80 25.83 -27.53
C TYR A 43 -18.85 26.99 -27.96
N GLU A 44 -18.46 26.85 -29.25
CA GLU A 44 -18.05 27.81 -30.30
C GLU A 44 -16.56 28.10 -30.61
N ASP A 45 -16.35 28.34 -31.91
CA ASP A 45 -15.10 28.38 -32.68
C ASP A 45 -14.60 29.83 -32.96
N GLU A 46 -13.63 29.97 -33.89
CA GLU A 46 -13.21 31.17 -34.69
C GLU A 46 -11.86 31.86 -34.34
N PRO A 47 -11.14 32.48 -35.31
CA PRO A 47 -9.77 31.98 -35.61
C PRO A 47 -8.71 33.09 -35.82
N TYR A 48 -7.60 32.72 -36.49
CA TYR A 48 -6.52 33.57 -37.02
C TYR A 48 -5.56 34.16 -35.96
N SER A 49 -4.25 34.36 -36.22
CA SER A 49 -3.40 33.94 -37.36
C SER A 49 -1.91 33.95 -36.92
N PRO A 50 -0.97 33.40 -37.72
CA PRO A 50 0.43 33.23 -37.30
C PRO A 50 1.32 34.43 -37.64
N GLU A 51 2.40 34.62 -36.85
CA GLU A 51 3.61 35.28 -37.33
C GLU A 51 4.82 34.37 -37.21
N SER A 52 5.59 34.29 -38.29
CA SER A 52 6.83 33.51 -38.40
C SER A 52 8.05 34.41 -38.27
N SER A 53 9.11 33.93 -37.60
CA SER A 53 10.47 34.35 -37.93
C SER A 53 11.41 33.15 -37.99
N SER A 54 12.39 33.20 -38.89
CA SER A 54 13.08 32.02 -39.42
C SER A 54 14.59 32.22 -39.54
N ALA A 55 15.38 31.15 -39.38
CA ALA A 55 16.55 30.83 -40.23
C ALA A 55 17.11 29.44 -39.84
N GLY A 56 17.71 28.67 -40.79
CA GLY A 56 18.28 27.35 -40.44
C GLY A 56 19.09 26.59 -41.51
N SER A 57 18.75 26.71 -42.81
CA SER A 57 19.56 26.24 -43.97
C SER A 57 19.83 24.73 -44.19
N SER A 58 19.03 24.14 -45.10
CA SER A 58 19.39 23.31 -46.27
C SER A 58 20.49 22.19 -46.24
N ARG A 59 20.10 20.97 -46.70
CA ARG A 59 20.64 20.15 -47.84
C ARG A 59 20.19 18.67 -47.75
N HIS A 60 19.53 18.09 -48.76
CA HIS A 60 20.08 17.37 -49.94
C HIS A 60 20.89 16.09 -49.60
N THR A 61 20.69 14.88 -50.18
CA THR A 61 19.66 14.32 -51.11
C THR A 61 19.81 12.77 -51.26
N SER A 62 18.84 12.10 -51.91
CA SER A 62 18.91 10.76 -52.56
C SER A 62 18.77 9.51 -51.68
N GLY A 63 18.19 8.39 -52.15
CA GLY A 63 17.42 8.16 -53.39
C GLY A 63 17.31 6.68 -53.85
N SER A 64 16.50 6.42 -54.90
CA SER A 64 16.30 5.14 -55.65
C SER A 64 15.43 4.04 -54.98
N ALA A 65 14.64 3.21 -55.70
CA ALA A 65 14.14 3.25 -57.10
C ALA A 65 12.89 2.35 -57.34
N ASN A 66 12.22 2.52 -58.50
CA ASN A 66 10.92 1.92 -58.88
C ASN A 66 11.02 0.69 -59.81
N SER A 67 9.91 -0.05 -59.95
CA SER A 67 9.33 -0.53 -61.25
C SER A 67 7.96 -1.22 -61.02
N GLY A 68 6.96 -1.22 -61.90
CA GLY A 68 6.63 -0.46 -63.13
C GLY A 68 5.15 -0.71 -63.48
N LEU A 69 4.30 0.30 -63.78
CA LEU A 69 4.11 1.00 -65.07
C LEU A 69 3.36 0.19 -66.15
N LEU A 70 2.16 0.64 -66.61
CA LEU A 70 1.86 1.04 -68.01
C LEU A 70 0.37 1.35 -68.35
N MET A 71 0.18 2.38 -69.19
CA MET A 71 -0.88 2.66 -70.20
C MET A 71 -2.30 3.20 -69.84
N LEU A 72 -2.67 4.20 -70.65
CA LEU A 72 -3.98 4.85 -70.94
C LEU A 72 -4.42 4.41 -72.38
N PRO A 73 -5.52 4.86 -73.08
CA PRO A 73 -6.38 6.04 -72.84
C PRO A 73 -7.90 5.92 -73.17
N SER A 74 -8.58 7.08 -73.19
CA SER A 74 -9.99 7.42 -73.48
C SER A 74 -10.62 6.97 -74.82
N HIS A 75 -11.92 6.59 -74.84
CA HIS A 75 -12.98 7.32 -75.59
C HIS A 75 -14.46 6.87 -75.35
N GLN A 76 -15.40 7.84 -75.42
CA GLN A 76 -16.84 7.81 -75.77
C GLN A 76 -17.74 6.55 -75.64
N LYS A 77 -18.96 6.72 -75.07
CA LYS A 77 -20.27 6.39 -75.73
C LYS A 77 -21.53 6.86 -74.95
N LYS A 78 -22.65 6.96 -75.69
CA LYS A 78 -24.08 7.15 -75.30
C LYS A 78 -24.94 6.46 -76.39
N PRO A 79 -26.26 6.18 -76.23
CA PRO A 79 -27.04 5.88 -75.02
C PRO A 79 -27.96 4.61 -75.13
N LEU A 80 -28.55 4.17 -74.00
CA LEU A 80 -29.93 3.61 -73.78
C LEU A 80 -30.62 2.68 -74.83
N PRO A 81 -31.35 1.60 -74.42
CA PRO A 81 -32.74 1.80 -73.92
C PRO A 81 -33.40 0.76 -72.96
N LEU A 82 -34.57 1.18 -72.42
CA LEU A 82 -35.79 0.40 -72.06
C LEU A 82 -35.91 -0.50 -70.78
N ARG A 83 -36.29 0.17 -69.67
CA ARG A 83 -37.66 0.10 -69.05
C ARG A 83 -38.20 -1.24 -68.48
N ARG A 84 -38.36 -1.28 -67.15
CA ARG A 84 -39.68 -1.43 -66.48
C ARG A 84 -39.71 -0.70 -65.12
N ARG A 85 -40.90 -0.46 -64.56
CA ARG A 85 -41.15 0.44 -63.41
C ARG A 85 -41.46 -0.34 -62.12
N ILE A 86 -41.01 0.20 -60.98
CA ILE A 86 -41.83 0.32 -59.76
C ILE A 86 -41.75 1.80 -59.33
N ALA A 87 -42.82 2.34 -58.74
CA ALA A 87 -42.93 3.78 -58.45
C ALA A 87 -42.31 4.16 -57.09
N LYS A 88 -41.69 5.34 -57.02
CA LYS A 88 -41.48 6.08 -55.76
C LYS A 88 -42.42 7.28 -55.74
N VAL A 89 -43.07 7.49 -54.59
CA VAL A 89 -43.92 8.66 -54.34
C VAL A 89 -43.03 9.87 -54.05
N TYR A 90 -43.34 11.02 -54.65
CA TYR A 90 -42.74 12.30 -54.29
C TYR A 90 -43.64 13.00 -53.26
N PRO A 91 -43.09 13.51 -52.14
CA PRO A 91 -43.84 14.40 -51.25
C PRO A 91 -44.13 15.76 -51.94
N TYR A 92 -45.19 16.40 -51.47
CA TYR A 92 -45.80 17.58 -52.09
C TYR A 92 -44.91 18.83 -52.00
N ARG A 93 -44.79 19.58 -53.11
CA ARG A 93 -44.00 20.82 -53.16
C ARG A 93 -44.83 21.97 -52.56
N VAL A 94 -44.58 22.32 -51.31
CA VAL A 94 -45.33 23.34 -50.55
C VAL A 94 -45.23 24.72 -51.24
N PRO A 95 -46.33 25.47 -51.44
CA PRO A 95 -46.28 26.76 -52.14
C PRO A 95 -45.47 27.83 -51.40
N ASN A 96 -44.63 28.58 -52.12
CA ASN A 96 -43.68 29.57 -51.59
C ASN A 96 -44.27 30.62 -50.61
N LYS A 97 -45.58 30.89 -50.67
CA LYS A 97 -46.27 31.78 -49.71
C LYS A 97 -46.33 31.15 -48.30
N VAL A 98 -46.60 29.86 -48.20
CA VAL A 98 -46.61 29.11 -46.94
C VAL A 98 -45.18 29.02 -46.38
N THR A 99 -44.20 28.73 -47.24
CA THR A 99 -42.78 28.67 -46.84
C THR A 99 -42.29 30.01 -46.29
N ARG A 100 -42.67 31.15 -46.91
CA ARG A 100 -42.33 32.48 -46.37
C ARG A 100 -42.97 32.74 -45.00
N TRP A 101 -44.24 32.39 -44.80
CA TRP A 101 -44.88 32.53 -43.48
C TRP A 101 -44.21 31.64 -42.43
N LEU A 102 -43.88 30.39 -42.78
CA LEU A 102 -43.19 29.45 -41.88
C LEU A 102 -41.79 29.95 -41.49
N PHE A 103 -41.00 30.46 -42.46
CA PHE A 103 -39.73 31.12 -42.17
C PHE A 103 -39.91 32.36 -41.29
N CYS A 104 -40.91 33.22 -41.56
CA CYS A 104 -41.18 34.38 -40.71
C CYS A 104 -41.55 33.98 -39.26
N THR A 105 -42.34 32.93 -39.06
CA THR A 105 -42.70 32.43 -37.72
C THR A 105 -41.52 31.77 -36.99
N VAL A 106 -40.65 31.06 -37.72
CA VAL A 106 -39.41 30.50 -37.13
C VAL A 106 -38.45 31.63 -36.74
N ILE A 107 -38.31 32.67 -37.57
CA ILE A 107 -37.47 33.83 -37.27
C ILE A 107 -38.03 34.62 -36.07
N THR A 108 -39.33 34.86 -35.96
CA THR A 108 -39.88 35.50 -34.75
C THR A 108 -39.78 34.60 -33.52
N PHE A 109 -39.91 33.28 -33.64
CA PHE A 109 -39.66 32.36 -32.53
C PHE A 109 -38.20 32.42 -32.05
N ILE A 110 -37.23 32.39 -32.95
CA ILE A 110 -35.80 32.53 -32.63
C ILE A 110 -35.52 33.90 -31.99
N ILE A 111 -36.07 34.99 -32.52
CA ILE A 111 -35.91 36.33 -31.94
C ILE A 111 -36.52 36.40 -30.53
N VAL A 112 -37.70 35.82 -30.30
CA VAL A 112 -38.32 35.75 -28.97
C VAL A 112 -37.50 34.87 -28.02
N MET A 113 -36.94 33.75 -28.50
CA MET A 113 -36.05 32.89 -27.72
C MET A 113 -34.76 33.62 -27.32
N VAL A 114 -34.07 34.27 -28.27
CA VAL A 114 -32.86 35.05 -28.01
C VAL A 114 -33.15 36.23 -27.07
N LEU A 115 -34.24 36.97 -27.27
CA LEU A 115 -34.64 38.03 -26.33
C LEU A 115 -35.01 37.50 -24.95
N SER A 116 -35.54 36.28 -24.85
CA SER A 116 -35.83 35.62 -23.56
C SER A 116 -34.56 35.15 -22.87
N LEU A 117 -33.59 34.60 -23.61
CA LEU A 117 -32.29 34.18 -23.10
C LEU A 117 -31.41 35.38 -22.70
N VAL A 118 -31.39 36.46 -23.49
CA VAL A 118 -30.73 37.72 -23.13
C VAL A 118 -31.41 38.35 -21.91
N ARG A 119 -32.74 38.31 -21.81
CA ARG A 119 -33.45 38.78 -20.62
C ARG A 119 -33.19 37.90 -19.40
N ALA A 120 -33.11 36.58 -19.55
CA ALA A 120 -32.74 35.66 -18.48
C ALA A 120 -31.30 35.94 -18.01
N SER A 121 -30.33 35.98 -18.93
CA SER A 121 -28.93 36.36 -18.66
C SER A 121 -28.81 37.72 -17.97
N GLN A 122 -29.56 38.73 -18.41
CA GLN A 122 -29.58 40.04 -17.74
C GLN A 122 -30.26 40.00 -16.37
N VAL A 123 -31.27 39.14 -16.14
CA VAL A 123 -31.89 38.94 -14.83
C VAL A 123 -30.97 38.17 -13.87
N GLU A 124 -30.27 37.13 -14.34
CA GLU A 124 -29.27 36.42 -13.53
C GLU A 124 -28.07 37.32 -13.22
N ASN A 125 -27.52 38.04 -14.21
CA ASN A 125 -26.47 39.03 -13.98
C ASN A 125 -26.93 40.17 -13.04
N TRP A 126 -28.19 40.58 -13.08
CA TRP A 126 -28.76 41.56 -12.16
C TRP A 126 -28.99 40.98 -10.75
N LYS A 127 -29.34 39.69 -10.62
CA LYS A 127 -29.38 38.99 -9.32
C LYS A 127 -27.98 38.90 -8.71
N VAL A 128 -26.98 38.47 -9.50
CA VAL A 128 -25.57 38.36 -9.09
C VAL A 128 -25.04 39.74 -8.66
N ALA A 129 -25.23 40.78 -9.48
CA ALA A 129 -24.77 42.15 -9.17
C ALA A 129 -25.45 42.76 -7.93
N ASN A 130 -26.65 42.30 -7.57
CA ASN A 130 -27.36 42.73 -6.35
C ASN A 130 -27.26 41.72 -5.19
N GLY A 131 -26.31 40.76 -5.25
CA GLY A 131 -26.06 39.81 -4.15
C GLY A 131 -27.19 38.82 -3.88
N LYS A 132 -28.10 38.62 -4.83
CA LYS A 132 -29.17 37.60 -4.78
C LYS A 132 -28.83 36.37 -5.63
N VAL A 133 -27.63 35.85 -5.44
CA VAL A 133 -27.39 34.43 -5.67
C VAL A 133 -28.10 33.70 -4.53
N ASP A 134 -28.98 32.76 -4.85
CA ASP A 134 -29.45 31.80 -3.86
C ASP A 134 -28.27 30.88 -3.53
N ASN A 135 -27.48 31.29 -2.53
CA ASN A 135 -26.44 30.46 -1.95
C ASN A 135 -27.11 29.16 -1.48
N ARG A 136 -26.98 28.08 -2.26
CA ARG A 136 -27.16 26.74 -1.72
C ARG A 136 -26.29 26.69 -0.47
N PRO A 137 -26.85 26.44 0.73
CA PRO A 137 -26.02 26.35 1.92
C PRO A 137 -24.95 25.29 1.65
N PRO A 138 -23.70 25.50 2.09
CA PRO A 138 -22.67 24.48 1.93
C PRO A 138 -23.21 23.16 2.49
N PRO A 139 -22.91 22.01 1.85
CA PRO A 139 -23.42 20.72 2.31
C PRO A 139 -23.06 20.58 3.80
N PRO A 140 -24.00 20.09 4.63
CA PRO A 140 -23.76 20.01 6.07
C PRO A 140 -22.49 19.19 6.33
N PRO A 141 -21.63 19.61 7.28
CA PRO A 141 -20.36 18.95 7.52
C PRO A 141 -20.58 17.46 7.77
N PRO A 142 -19.73 16.57 7.20
CA PRO A 142 -19.84 15.13 7.36
C PRO A 142 -20.11 14.73 8.81
N ALA A 143 -21.05 13.80 9.02
CA ALA A 143 -21.54 13.47 10.37
C ALA A 143 -20.43 13.08 11.35
N TRP A 144 -19.33 12.52 10.85
CA TRP A 144 -18.16 12.15 11.64
C TRP A 144 -17.39 13.33 12.24
N GLU A 145 -17.45 14.52 11.62
CA GLU A 145 -16.79 15.72 12.13
C GLU A 145 -17.43 16.23 13.43
N LYS A 146 -18.67 15.82 13.73
CA LYS A 146 -19.37 16.09 15.00
C LYS A 146 -18.81 15.25 16.17
N PHE A 147 -18.15 14.12 15.91
CA PHE A 147 -17.64 13.25 16.97
C PHE A 147 -16.33 13.81 17.57
N PRO A 148 -16.14 13.75 18.89
CA PRO A 148 -14.95 14.31 19.54
C PRO A 148 -13.70 13.51 19.20
N PHE A 149 -12.56 14.21 19.07
CA PHE A 149 -11.24 13.58 18.91
C PHE A 149 -10.87 12.72 20.12
N LEU A 150 -10.10 11.66 19.85
CA LEU A 150 -9.48 10.79 20.86
C LEU A 150 -8.11 11.35 21.24
N GLU A 151 -7.86 11.47 22.54
CA GLU A 151 -6.72 12.19 23.11
C GLU A 151 -5.62 11.23 23.60
N ARG A 152 -5.98 10.00 23.97
CA ARG A 152 -5.09 9.10 24.70
C ARG A 152 -4.10 8.33 23.81
N TYR A 153 -4.17 8.50 22.48
CA TYR A 153 -3.05 8.20 21.59
C TYR A 153 -1.77 8.94 21.97
N TYR A 154 -1.90 10.15 22.52
CA TYR A 154 -0.79 11.01 22.93
C TYR A 154 -0.34 10.77 24.38
N GLY A 155 -0.79 9.66 24.99
CA GLY A 155 -0.33 9.22 26.31
C GLY A 155 1.11 8.72 26.30
N GLY A 156 1.85 8.97 27.39
CA GLY A 156 3.29 8.78 27.44
C GLY A 156 3.79 7.60 28.28
N LEU A 157 5.08 7.27 28.16
CA LEU A 157 5.74 6.15 28.85
C LEU A 157 5.61 6.14 30.39
N LYS A 158 5.27 7.26 31.04
CA LYS A 158 5.04 7.38 32.50
C LYS A 158 3.59 7.08 32.91
N THR A 159 2.69 6.86 31.94
CA THR A 159 1.30 6.43 32.15
C THR A 159 1.02 5.02 31.62
N LEU A 160 2.05 4.24 31.29
CA LEU A 160 1.90 2.82 31.00
C LEU A 160 1.23 2.06 32.16
N ALA A 161 0.22 1.26 31.83
CA ALA A 161 -0.41 0.26 32.69
C ALA A 161 -0.41 -1.10 31.98
N THR A 162 -0.54 -2.21 32.71
CA THR A 162 -0.60 -3.53 32.06
C THR A 162 -1.86 -3.67 31.22
N PHE A 163 -1.85 -4.54 30.20
CA PHE A 163 -2.96 -4.59 29.22
C PHE A 163 -4.34 -4.87 29.86
N GLU A 164 -4.38 -5.62 30.96
CA GLU A 164 -5.59 -5.89 31.75
C GLU A 164 -6.08 -4.68 32.59
N GLU A 165 -5.19 -3.73 32.92
CA GLU A 165 -5.47 -2.51 33.68
C GLU A 165 -5.81 -1.30 32.78
N VAL A 166 -5.40 -1.36 31.50
CA VAL A 166 -5.68 -0.32 30.51
C VAL A 166 -7.18 -0.30 30.21
N LYS A 167 -7.85 0.70 30.76
CA LYS A 167 -9.21 1.07 30.35
C LYS A 167 -9.09 1.98 29.13
N PRO A 168 -9.57 1.58 27.95
CA PRO A 168 -9.47 2.39 26.74
C PRO A 168 -10.40 3.61 26.83
N GLU A 169 -10.01 4.71 26.19
CA GLU A 169 -10.85 5.88 25.96
C GLU A 169 -12.01 5.54 25.02
N TRP A 170 -11.81 4.60 24.09
CA TRP A 170 -12.79 4.15 23.12
C TRP A 170 -12.44 2.73 22.63
N PRO A 171 -13.42 1.85 22.34
CA PRO A 171 -14.87 2.04 22.46
C PRO A 171 -15.40 1.74 23.87
N HIS A 172 -16.49 2.41 24.27
CA HIS A 172 -17.09 2.26 25.61
C HIS A 172 -17.92 0.97 25.81
N VAL A 173 -17.88 0.00 24.89
CA VAL A 173 -18.88 -1.09 24.74
C VAL A 173 -18.69 -2.24 25.77
N LYS A 174 -17.99 -2.00 26.88
CA LYS A 174 -17.72 -3.00 27.93
C LYS A 174 -18.19 -2.49 29.31
N ASN A 175 -19.43 -2.85 29.66
CA ASN A 175 -20.10 -2.71 30.97
C ASN A 175 -20.80 -1.37 31.30
N GLU A 176 -21.76 -0.94 30.47
CA GLU A 176 -22.98 -0.26 30.96
C GLU A 176 -24.20 -1.19 30.77
N PRO A 177 -25.21 -1.16 31.66
CA PRO A 177 -26.34 -2.09 31.61
C PRO A 177 -27.30 -1.80 30.45
N GLU A 178 -27.82 -2.85 29.84
CA GLU A 178 -28.59 -2.82 28.58
C GLU A 178 -29.86 -1.93 28.65
N SER A 179 -29.88 -0.82 27.93
CA SER A 179 -31.11 -0.16 27.47
C SER A 179 -31.68 -0.91 26.25
N ASN A 180 -32.37 -2.02 26.53
CA ASN A 180 -33.00 -2.92 25.53
C ASN A 180 -34.21 -2.32 24.79
N ASP A 181 -34.05 -1.15 24.18
CA ASP A 181 -35.09 -0.49 23.37
C ASP A 181 -34.81 -0.55 21.86
N TRP A 182 -33.55 -0.64 21.42
CA TRP A 182 -33.21 -0.78 19.99
C TRP A 182 -33.80 -2.04 19.33
N ASN A 183 -33.90 -3.16 20.06
CA ASN A 183 -34.55 -4.37 19.53
C ASN A 183 -36.08 -4.23 19.44
N LYS A 184 -36.73 -3.35 20.22
CA LYS A 184 -38.20 -3.21 20.19
C LYS A 184 -38.73 -2.49 18.96
N LEU A 185 -37.97 -1.54 18.39
CA LEU A 185 -38.42 -0.83 17.18
C LEU A 185 -38.64 -1.78 15.99
N ASN A 186 -37.94 -2.91 15.96
CA ASN A 186 -38.02 -3.88 14.86
C ASN A 186 -39.18 -4.90 14.99
N GLU A 187 -39.84 -5.02 16.15
CA GLU A 187 -40.94 -5.98 16.34
C GLU A 187 -42.35 -5.39 16.13
N ILE A 188 -42.53 -4.06 16.17
CA ILE A 188 -43.87 -3.42 16.21
C ILE A 188 -44.31 -2.85 14.85
N LYS A 189 -44.22 -3.64 13.76
CA LYS A 189 -44.97 -3.40 12.50
C LYS A 189 -45.58 -4.67 11.88
N GLY A 190 -46.19 -5.51 12.72
CA GLY A 190 -46.90 -6.73 12.34
C GLY A 190 -48.42 -6.72 12.59
N GLY A 191 -49.14 -5.64 12.27
CA GLY A 191 -50.56 -5.49 12.70
C GLY A 191 -51.44 -4.51 11.90
N LYS A 192 -51.99 -5.00 10.77
CA LYS A 192 -53.27 -4.69 10.09
C LYS A 192 -53.98 -3.31 10.16
N ASP A 193 -54.44 -2.92 8.97
CA ASP A 193 -55.70 -2.23 8.60
C ASP A 193 -55.95 -0.74 9.01
N GLY A 194 -56.00 0.19 8.02
CA GLY A 194 -56.93 1.34 8.09
C GLY A 194 -56.55 2.75 7.55
N ASP A 195 -56.65 2.96 6.22
CA ASP A 195 -57.12 4.21 5.55
C ASP A 195 -56.30 5.55 5.55
N LYS A 196 -56.22 6.17 4.36
CA LYS A 196 -55.88 7.58 3.98
C LYS A 196 -54.51 8.23 4.27
N ASP A 197 -53.74 8.35 3.18
CA ASP A 197 -53.24 9.58 2.54
C ASP A 197 -52.56 10.73 3.34
N LYS A 198 -51.33 11.03 2.86
CA LYS A 198 -50.52 12.28 2.92
C LYS A 198 -49.37 12.39 3.93
N ASP A 199 -48.43 13.25 3.53
CA ASP A 199 -47.32 13.87 4.25
C ASP A 199 -46.23 12.91 4.77
N SER A 200 -45.30 12.58 3.87
CA SER A 200 -44.15 11.68 4.10
C SER A 200 -42.80 12.33 3.80
N GLU A 201 -42.61 13.59 4.22
CA GLU A 201 -41.35 14.36 4.06
C GLU A 201 -40.88 15.00 5.39
N GLU A 202 -41.60 14.76 6.49
CA GLU A 202 -41.36 15.37 7.82
C GLU A 202 -40.80 14.36 8.85
N THR A 203 -40.99 13.05 8.62
CA THR A 203 -40.61 11.98 9.56
C THR A 203 -39.11 11.80 9.73
N ASP A 204 -38.33 11.94 8.65
CA ASP A 204 -36.88 11.70 8.67
C ASP A 204 -36.13 12.81 9.41
N LYS A 205 -36.71 14.02 9.47
CA LYS A 205 -36.23 15.10 10.34
C LYS A 205 -36.49 14.78 11.80
N ALA A 206 -37.70 14.34 12.17
CA ALA A 206 -38.04 14.05 13.57
C ALA A 206 -37.08 13.04 14.22
N THR A 207 -36.76 11.94 13.54
CA THR A 207 -35.76 10.96 14.03
C THR A 207 -34.33 11.50 14.07
N THR A 208 -33.99 12.49 13.24
CA THR A 208 -32.67 13.14 13.28
C THR A 208 -32.59 14.14 14.44
N GLU A 209 -33.64 14.94 14.63
CA GLU A 209 -33.74 15.96 15.69
C GLU A 209 -33.83 15.34 17.09
N GLU A 210 -34.50 14.19 17.26
CA GLU A 210 -34.57 13.49 18.55
C GLU A 210 -33.22 12.89 18.96
N ILE A 211 -32.41 12.43 17.99
CA ILE A 211 -31.02 11.99 18.21
C ILE A 211 -30.09 13.19 18.49
N GLU A 212 -30.26 14.32 17.79
CA GLU A 212 -29.49 15.54 18.06
C GLU A 212 -29.84 16.19 19.42
N ALA A 213 -31.03 15.90 19.98
CA ALA A 213 -31.43 16.38 21.31
C ALA A 213 -30.72 15.64 22.46
N GLU A 214 -30.57 14.31 22.38
CA GLU A 214 -29.78 13.57 23.40
C GLU A 214 -28.28 13.94 23.34
N ALA A 215 -27.74 14.13 22.12
CA ALA A 215 -26.35 14.56 21.93
C ALA A 215 -26.03 15.95 22.55
N GLN A 216 -27.05 16.79 22.81
CA GLN A 216 -26.91 18.12 23.39
C GLN A 216 -27.09 18.16 24.93
N GLY A 217 -27.29 17.01 25.59
CA GLY A 217 -27.18 16.87 27.05
C GLY A 217 -28.15 17.74 27.88
N THR A 218 -29.26 18.20 27.31
CA THR A 218 -30.06 19.32 27.84
C THR A 218 -31.06 18.90 28.93
N LYS A 219 -30.60 18.32 30.04
CA LYS A 219 -31.44 18.04 31.23
C LYS A 219 -31.46 19.24 32.20
N THR A 220 -32.60 19.92 32.27
CA THR A 220 -32.86 21.03 33.20
C THR A 220 -32.84 20.53 34.66
N PRO A 221 -32.23 21.25 35.62
CA PRO A 221 -32.03 20.73 36.98
C PRO A 221 -33.34 20.60 37.76
N LYS A 222 -33.49 19.49 38.49
CA LYS A 222 -34.55 19.36 39.51
C LYS A 222 -34.26 20.29 40.69
N LYS A 223 -35.34 20.93 41.16
CA LYS A 223 -35.32 22.01 42.15
C LYS A 223 -35.30 21.45 43.58
N GLU A 224 -34.13 21.47 44.21
CA GLU A 224 -34.04 21.28 45.67
C GLU A 224 -34.28 22.60 46.41
N THR A 225 -34.90 22.50 47.59
CA THR A 225 -35.32 23.64 48.41
C THR A 225 -34.25 24.06 49.39
N ARG A 226 -33.92 25.36 49.38
CA ARG A 226 -33.11 26.03 50.41
C ARG A 226 -33.91 26.16 51.71
N ASP A 227 -33.33 25.68 52.80
CA ASP A 227 -33.68 26.08 54.16
C ASP A 227 -32.59 27.00 54.74
N GLU A 228 -32.93 27.80 55.75
CA GLU A 228 -32.03 28.83 56.33
C GLU A 228 -31.71 28.59 57.81
N SER A 229 -30.46 28.84 58.22
CA SER A 229 -30.18 29.31 59.58
C SER A 229 -28.87 30.11 59.65
N LYS A 230 -28.75 30.97 60.67
CA LYS A 230 -27.72 32.02 60.77
C LYS A 230 -26.54 31.64 61.68
N ALA A 231 -25.40 32.22 61.31
CA ALA A 231 -24.16 32.37 62.08
C ALA A 231 -24.31 32.72 63.58
N LYS A 232 -23.33 32.24 64.36
CA LYS A 232 -22.42 33.00 65.24
C LYS A 232 -21.08 32.23 65.29
N ASP A 233 -19.88 32.81 65.20
CA ASP A 233 -19.29 34.04 65.77
C ASP A 233 -18.79 33.86 67.21
N ASP A 234 -17.46 33.84 67.38
CA ASP A 234 -16.75 34.51 68.47
C ASP A 234 -15.24 34.65 68.16
N THR A 235 -14.54 35.58 68.83
CA THR A 235 -13.27 36.20 68.39
C THR A 235 -12.04 35.80 69.24
N GLN A 236 -10.85 36.34 68.91
CA GLN A 236 -9.71 36.72 69.80
C GLN A 236 -8.42 35.85 69.71
N ASP A 237 -7.16 36.35 69.77
CA ASP A 237 -6.51 37.61 69.34
C ASP A 237 -4.95 37.43 69.35
N ASP A 238 -4.21 38.44 68.85
CA ASP A 238 -2.75 38.50 68.62
C ASP A 238 -1.80 38.05 69.76
N SER A 239 -0.68 37.38 69.42
CA SER A 239 0.67 38.02 69.32
C SER A 239 1.90 37.07 69.48
N LYS A 240 2.91 37.24 68.60
CA LYS A 240 4.40 37.24 68.79
C LYS A 240 5.12 36.11 69.61
N ASP A 241 6.38 35.72 69.35
CA ASP A 241 7.45 36.26 68.49
C ASP A 241 8.55 35.20 68.14
N THR A 242 9.34 35.48 67.09
CA THR A 242 10.70 34.97 66.77
C THR A 242 11.05 33.45 66.68
N LYS A 243 11.18 33.00 65.41
CA LYS A 243 12.48 32.72 64.71
C LYS A 243 13.09 31.28 64.67
N ASP A 244 13.58 30.94 63.46
CA ASP A 244 14.57 29.89 63.07
C ASP A 244 14.27 28.39 63.38
N LYS A 245 13.73 27.66 62.38
CA LYS A 245 14.53 26.72 61.55
C LYS A 245 13.76 26.00 60.43
N SER A 246 14.51 25.68 59.39
CA SER A 246 14.25 24.80 58.25
C SER A 246 13.32 23.60 58.48
N LYS A 247 12.40 23.34 57.54
CA LYS A 247 12.01 21.98 57.12
C LYS A 247 11.33 21.95 55.74
N ASP A 248 11.96 21.18 54.85
CA ASP A 248 11.40 20.29 53.82
C ASP A 248 10.18 20.79 52.99
N GLU A 249 10.43 21.15 51.72
CA GLU A 249 9.40 21.03 50.68
C GLU A 249 9.06 19.54 50.45
N PRO A 250 7.79 19.17 50.22
CA PRO A 250 7.44 17.80 49.86
C PRO A 250 7.84 17.51 48.40
N GLU A 251 8.88 16.71 48.19
CA GLU A 251 9.21 16.19 46.86
C GLU A 251 7.99 15.47 46.26
N VAL A 252 7.52 15.94 45.10
CA VAL A 252 6.50 15.25 44.33
C VAL A 252 7.11 13.94 43.80
N PRO A 253 6.56 12.75 44.14
CA PRO A 253 7.15 11.49 43.75
C PRO A 253 7.10 11.32 42.23
N GLN A 254 8.23 11.53 41.55
CA GLN A 254 8.33 11.32 40.12
C GLN A 254 8.05 9.84 39.80
N LYS A 255 7.02 9.58 38.98
CA LYS A 255 6.79 8.25 38.41
C LYS A 255 8.00 7.88 37.55
N LYS A 256 8.82 6.96 38.08
CA LYS A 256 9.99 6.40 37.40
C LYS A 256 9.57 5.72 36.10
N LEU A 257 10.31 5.97 35.02
CA LEU A 257 10.08 5.36 33.71
C LEU A 257 10.10 3.82 33.80
N SER A 258 9.16 3.17 33.11
CA SER A 258 9.13 1.71 32.92
C SER A 258 10.40 1.21 32.20
N LYS A 259 10.93 0.05 32.61
CA LYS A 259 12.11 -0.54 31.93
C LYS A 259 11.69 -1.08 30.54
N SER A 260 12.42 -0.68 29.50
CA SER A 260 12.29 -1.27 28.17
C SER A 260 12.86 -2.69 28.12
N ASN A 261 12.26 -3.54 27.30
CA ASN A 261 12.61 -4.94 27.11
C ASN A 261 13.20 -5.13 25.72
N ASP A 262 14.04 -6.16 25.58
CA ASP A 262 14.68 -6.49 24.32
C ASP A 262 13.76 -7.34 23.44
N TRP A 263 13.58 -6.98 22.16
CA TRP A 263 12.72 -7.73 21.22
C TRP A 263 13.12 -9.20 21.10
N SER A 264 14.40 -9.53 21.25
CA SER A 264 14.86 -10.93 21.28
C SER A 264 14.26 -11.76 22.41
N GLY A 265 13.74 -11.12 23.47
CA GLY A 265 13.05 -11.75 24.60
C GLY A 265 11.51 -11.68 24.56
N TYR A 266 10.89 -11.26 23.45
CA TYR A 266 9.43 -11.40 23.29
C TYR A 266 9.08 -12.85 22.91
N LEU A 267 8.06 -13.44 23.56
CA LEU A 267 7.76 -14.87 23.46
C LEU A 267 7.04 -15.25 22.16
N ASN A 268 6.07 -14.45 21.73
CA ASN A 268 5.26 -14.70 20.52
C ASN A 268 5.83 -13.98 19.28
N LYS A 269 7.16 -13.78 19.21
CA LYS A 269 7.82 -13.27 18.01
C LYS A 269 7.99 -14.41 17.00
N THR A 270 7.96 -14.08 15.71
CA THR A 270 8.37 -15.02 14.66
C THR A 270 9.89 -15.22 14.70
N GLU A 271 10.35 -16.48 14.74
CA GLU A 271 11.76 -16.86 14.58
C GLU A 271 11.97 -17.71 13.31
N GLU A 272 13.08 -17.47 12.62
CA GLU A 272 13.43 -18.17 11.37
C GLU A 272 14.29 -19.41 11.65
N THR A 273 13.74 -20.60 11.45
CA THR A 273 14.42 -21.86 11.80
C THR A 273 15.48 -22.30 10.78
N GLY A 274 16.55 -22.96 11.26
CA GLY A 274 17.62 -23.50 10.41
C GLY A 274 18.49 -22.44 9.71
N MET A 275 18.35 -21.17 10.10
CA MET A 275 19.04 -20.02 9.53
C MET A 275 20.49 -19.91 10.05
N LYS A 276 21.42 -19.49 9.18
CA LYS A 276 22.77 -19.07 9.58
C LYS A 276 22.80 -17.55 9.66
N GLU A 277 23.15 -17.05 10.84
CA GLU A 277 23.17 -15.63 11.16
C GLU A 277 23.95 -14.77 10.15
N CYS A 278 23.42 -13.58 9.87
CA CYS A 278 23.95 -12.61 8.92
C CYS A 278 24.47 -11.36 9.64
N PHE A 279 25.49 -10.73 9.08
CA PHE A 279 26.20 -9.57 9.63
C PHE A 279 26.32 -8.46 8.60
N LEU A 280 26.42 -7.20 9.05
CA LEU A 280 26.54 -6.07 8.12
C LEU A 280 27.91 -6.01 7.44
N ASP A 281 28.97 -6.37 8.15
CA ASP A 281 30.35 -6.37 7.69
C ASP A 281 30.79 -7.69 7.03
N VAL A 282 31.93 -7.64 6.34
CA VAL A 282 32.54 -8.83 5.70
C VAL A 282 33.20 -9.76 6.73
N ASP A 283 33.69 -9.23 7.85
CA ASP A 283 34.40 -10.00 8.89
C ASP A 283 33.47 -10.74 9.86
N GLY A 284 32.16 -10.46 9.83
CA GLY A 284 31.15 -11.15 10.63
C GLY A 284 31.05 -10.67 12.08
N THR A 285 31.28 -9.38 12.33
CA THR A 285 31.39 -8.78 13.66
C THR A 285 30.26 -7.80 13.99
N VAL A 286 29.70 -7.11 12.98
CA VAL A 286 28.73 -6.02 13.15
C VAL A 286 27.31 -6.56 13.12
N ARG A 287 26.66 -6.48 14.29
CA ARG A 287 25.24 -6.79 14.52
C ARG A 287 24.46 -5.48 14.67
N VAL A 288 23.22 -5.45 14.20
CA VAL A 288 22.30 -4.35 14.52
C VAL A 288 21.68 -4.60 15.90
N PRO A 289 21.56 -3.57 16.78
CA PRO A 289 20.82 -3.68 18.03
C PRO A 289 19.38 -4.17 17.81
N GLN A 290 18.82 -4.86 18.80
CA GLN A 290 17.42 -5.28 18.73
C GLN A 290 16.48 -4.12 19.03
N LEU A 291 15.26 -4.16 18.47
CA LEU A 291 14.20 -3.23 18.86
C LEU A 291 13.93 -3.33 20.37
N ARG A 292 13.50 -2.21 20.97
CA ARG A 292 13.10 -2.16 22.38
C ARG A 292 11.61 -1.87 22.50
N TYR A 293 10.92 -2.67 23.31
CA TYR A 293 9.49 -2.55 23.56
C TYR A 293 9.20 -2.35 25.04
N TYR A 294 8.06 -1.75 25.36
CA TYR A 294 7.52 -1.64 26.70
C TYR A 294 6.29 -2.55 26.81
N LYS A 295 6.08 -3.15 27.98
CA LYS A 295 4.88 -3.95 28.26
C LYS A 295 3.74 -3.03 28.70
N GLY A 296 2.53 -3.37 28.27
CA GLY A 296 1.34 -2.55 28.47
C GLY A 296 1.18 -1.44 27.42
N ARG A 297 0.17 -0.60 27.64
CA ARG A 297 -0.14 0.59 26.83
C ARG A 297 -0.31 1.82 27.73
N PRO A 298 -0.23 3.05 27.21
CA PRO A 298 -0.57 4.24 27.97
C PRO A 298 -2.02 4.16 28.49
N GLN A 299 -2.28 4.61 29.72
CA GLN A 299 -3.63 4.58 30.27
C GLN A 299 -4.59 5.38 29.37
N GLY A 300 -5.74 4.79 29.04
CA GLY A 300 -6.71 5.39 28.13
C GLY A 300 -6.46 5.09 26.65
N PHE A 301 -5.34 4.49 26.25
CA PHE A 301 -5.05 4.26 24.83
C PHE A 301 -6.21 3.51 24.13
N PRO A 302 -6.80 4.05 23.04
CA PRO A 302 -7.96 3.43 22.39
C PRO A 302 -7.71 1.99 21.89
N GLU A 303 -8.78 1.20 21.78
CA GLU A 303 -8.74 -0.04 21.00
C GLU A 303 -8.71 0.27 19.49
N HIS A 304 -8.37 -0.73 18.68
CA HIS A 304 -8.42 -0.63 17.23
C HIS A 304 -9.88 -0.65 16.74
N ALA A 305 -10.22 0.17 15.74
CA ALA A 305 -11.58 0.25 15.21
C ALA A 305 -11.89 -0.91 14.27
N ILE A 306 -10.92 -1.23 13.41
CA ILE A 306 -11.02 -2.20 12.32
C ILE A 306 -9.85 -3.18 12.43
N GLY A 307 -10.06 -4.41 11.99
CA GLY A 307 -9.07 -5.48 12.02
C GLY A 307 -8.93 -6.11 13.41
N SER A 308 -7.88 -6.87 13.66
CA SER A 308 -7.60 -7.44 14.98
C SER A 308 -6.14 -7.86 15.13
N TYR A 309 -5.59 -7.68 16.33
CA TYR A 309 -4.29 -8.23 16.72
C TYR A 309 -4.36 -9.74 16.90
N GLU A 310 -5.31 -10.21 17.72
CA GLU A 310 -5.59 -11.63 18.00
C GLU A 310 -5.75 -12.46 16.72
N THR A 311 -6.56 -11.96 15.77
CA THR A 311 -6.82 -12.65 14.49
C THR A 311 -5.54 -12.92 13.69
N LEU A 312 -4.49 -12.12 13.89
CA LEU A 312 -3.22 -12.19 13.18
C LEU A 312 -2.04 -12.61 14.08
N ASP A 313 -2.26 -13.02 15.33
CA ASP A 313 -1.22 -13.24 16.35
C ASP A 313 -0.26 -12.03 16.52
N LEU A 314 -0.69 -10.82 16.17
CA LEU A 314 0.13 -9.61 16.32
C LEU A 314 0.19 -9.19 17.81
N PRO A 315 1.33 -8.66 18.29
CA PRO A 315 1.53 -8.46 19.73
C PRO A 315 0.75 -7.22 20.23
N GLU A 316 -0.42 -7.45 20.82
CA GLU A 316 -1.30 -6.36 21.30
C GLU A 316 -0.83 -5.74 22.63
N ASP A 317 -0.15 -6.53 23.45
CA ASP A 317 0.20 -6.27 24.86
C ASP A 317 1.41 -5.32 25.07
N ILE A 318 1.98 -4.79 23.99
CA ILE A 318 3.22 -4.00 24.00
C ILE A 318 3.10 -2.69 23.21
N CYS A 319 4.03 -1.78 23.44
CA CYS A 319 4.21 -0.57 22.63
C CYS A 319 5.68 -0.21 22.42
N PHE A 320 5.94 0.61 21.40
CA PHE A 320 7.26 1.08 20.97
C PHE A 320 7.33 2.61 21.00
N ASP A 321 8.45 3.15 21.47
CA ASP A 321 8.81 4.57 21.32
C ASP A 321 9.81 4.75 20.17
N ARG A 322 10.02 6.00 19.73
CA ARG A 322 10.92 6.32 18.60
C ARG A 322 12.35 5.79 18.76
N TYR A 323 12.88 5.77 19.99
CA TYR A 323 14.21 5.23 20.26
C TYR A 323 14.23 3.69 20.21
N GLY A 324 13.24 3.03 20.80
CA GLY A 324 13.11 1.57 20.72
C GLY A 324 12.82 1.06 19.31
N ARG A 325 12.21 1.88 18.45
CA ARG A 325 11.92 1.55 17.05
C ARG A 325 13.04 1.90 16.06
N TYR A 326 13.68 3.07 16.19
CA TYR A 326 14.67 3.57 15.21
C TYR A 326 16.08 3.80 15.76
N GLY A 327 16.28 3.71 17.08
CA GLY A 327 17.62 3.75 17.69
C GLY A 327 18.61 2.71 17.13
N PRO A 328 18.17 1.49 16.76
CA PRO A 328 19.03 0.54 16.06
C PRO A 328 19.54 1.05 14.69
N TYR A 329 18.79 1.91 14.00
CA TYR A 329 18.98 2.28 12.59
C TYR A 329 19.64 3.65 12.36
N GLY A 330 20.11 4.30 13.43
CA GLY A 330 20.83 5.58 13.37
C GLY A 330 20.15 6.75 14.10
N PHE A 331 18.94 6.56 14.64
CA PHE A 331 18.24 7.61 15.38
C PHE A 331 18.84 7.81 16.78
N GLY A 332 18.97 9.05 17.24
CA GLY A 332 19.48 9.39 18.57
C GLY A 332 21.01 9.42 18.71
N TYR A 333 21.76 9.40 17.60
CA TYR A 333 23.21 9.66 17.61
C TYR A 333 23.72 10.27 16.28
N SER A 334 24.79 11.05 16.37
CA SER A 334 25.31 11.85 15.25
C SER A 334 25.94 11.03 14.12
N SER A 335 25.90 11.58 12.91
CA SER A 335 26.58 11.08 11.72
C SER A 335 28.11 11.01 11.86
N ARG A 336 28.71 11.83 12.73
CA ARG A 336 30.12 11.70 13.14
C ARG A 336 30.41 10.34 13.81
N ASN A 337 29.42 9.78 14.51
CA ASN A 337 29.42 8.42 15.08
C ASN A 337 28.65 7.40 14.20
N GLY A 338 28.38 7.74 12.93
CA GLY A 338 27.73 6.85 11.97
C GLY A 338 26.21 6.72 12.07
N GLY A 339 25.56 7.57 12.88
CA GLY A 339 24.10 7.70 12.96
C GLY A 339 23.53 8.71 11.94
N LEU A 340 22.39 9.30 12.28
CA LEU A 340 21.65 10.22 11.40
C LEU A 340 21.61 11.68 11.89
N SER A 341 22.24 12.02 13.03
CA SER A 341 22.21 13.38 13.63
C SER A 341 20.80 13.94 13.95
N VAL A 342 19.82 13.04 14.09
CA VAL A 342 18.43 13.36 14.46
C VAL A 342 18.05 12.67 15.78
N GLY A 343 17.21 13.33 16.58
CA GLY A 343 16.76 12.79 17.86
C GLY A 343 17.80 12.77 18.98
N GLU A 344 18.95 13.44 18.81
CA GLU A 344 19.96 13.60 19.88
C GLU A 344 19.51 14.56 20.98
N HIS A 345 18.61 15.48 20.63
CA HIS A 345 17.88 16.41 21.51
C HIS A 345 16.41 15.95 21.63
N GLY A 346 15.69 16.46 22.63
CA GLY A 346 14.37 15.95 23.00
C GLY A 346 14.39 15.06 24.24
N GLN A 347 13.20 14.70 24.72
CA GLN A 347 13.00 13.86 25.90
C GLN A 347 13.53 12.43 25.69
N LYS A 348 14.78 12.19 26.10
CA LYS A 348 15.52 10.93 25.89
C LYS A 348 15.72 10.05 27.14
N GLU A 349 14.97 10.29 28.22
CA GLU A 349 15.00 9.44 29.43
C GLU A 349 14.86 7.94 29.06
N GLY A 350 15.85 7.13 29.42
CA GLY A 350 15.87 5.68 29.16
C GLY A 350 16.25 5.21 27.75
N SER A 351 16.57 6.08 26.79
CA SER A 351 16.86 5.66 25.40
C SER A 351 18.17 4.88 25.25
N ASP A 352 19.18 5.14 26.08
CA ASP A 352 20.49 4.46 26.01
C ASP A 352 20.41 2.93 26.19
N ALA A 353 19.29 2.42 26.74
CA ALA A 353 19.01 0.99 26.86
C ALA A 353 18.92 0.24 25.51
N VAL A 354 18.82 0.96 24.38
CA VAL A 354 18.94 0.37 23.02
C VAL A 354 20.35 -0.17 22.78
N TRP A 355 21.39 0.47 23.33
CA TRP A 355 22.80 0.14 23.08
C TRP A 355 23.50 -0.47 24.30
N GLU A 356 22.73 -0.95 25.29
CA GLU A 356 23.22 -1.58 26.53
C GLU A 356 24.02 -2.88 26.26
N ASN A 357 23.56 -3.69 25.29
CA ASN A 357 24.15 -4.99 24.96
C ASN A 357 24.87 -5.04 23.60
N THR A 358 24.55 -4.11 22.69
CA THR A 358 25.06 -4.07 21.31
C THR A 358 25.47 -2.63 20.98
N PRO A 359 26.68 -2.38 20.47
CA PRO A 359 27.15 -1.02 20.19
C PRO A 359 26.33 -0.33 19.09
N ARG A 360 26.45 0.99 19.01
CA ARG A 360 25.95 1.79 17.87
C ARG A 360 26.61 1.33 16.58
N VAL A 361 25.82 1.20 15.51
CA VAL A 361 26.29 0.82 14.18
C VAL A 361 26.77 2.06 13.43
N ASP A 362 27.90 1.95 12.73
CA ASP A 362 28.35 2.95 11.78
C ASP A 362 27.82 2.62 10.38
N TYR A 363 26.83 3.38 9.91
CA TYR A 363 26.17 3.12 8.63
C TYR A 363 26.92 3.70 7.43
N ARG A 364 27.95 4.52 7.62
CA ARG A 364 28.59 5.32 6.55
C ARG A 364 29.30 4.51 5.46
N GLN A 365 29.53 3.22 5.66
CA GLN A 365 30.29 2.34 4.76
C GLN A 365 29.55 1.01 4.51
N ILE A 366 28.23 0.99 4.62
CA ILE A 366 27.39 -0.21 4.41
C ILE A 366 26.83 -0.20 2.97
N ASP A 367 27.23 -1.18 2.15
CA ASP A 367 26.49 -1.52 0.91
C ASP A 367 25.39 -2.53 1.29
N TRP A 368 24.13 -2.08 1.33
CA TRP A 368 23.01 -2.97 1.64
C TRP A 368 22.79 -4.06 0.61
N ALA A 369 23.15 -3.84 -0.66
CA ALA A 369 23.08 -4.88 -1.67
C ALA A 369 24.13 -5.97 -1.40
N ASP A 370 25.32 -5.61 -0.92
CA ASP A 370 26.32 -6.60 -0.50
C ASP A 370 25.89 -7.38 0.75
N VAL A 371 25.29 -6.70 1.74
CA VAL A 371 24.71 -7.36 2.92
C VAL A 371 23.69 -8.42 2.50
N GLN A 372 22.75 -8.09 1.61
CA GLN A 372 21.76 -9.06 1.11
C GLN A 372 22.43 -10.20 0.33
N ARG A 373 23.36 -9.90 -0.59
CA ARG A 373 24.11 -10.91 -1.38
C ARG A 373 24.88 -11.88 -0.48
N ARG A 374 25.60 -11.40 0.53
CA ARG A 374 26.33 -12.22 1.52
C ARG A 374 25.36 -13.06 2.37
N CYS A 375 24.28 -12.46 2.84
CA CYS A 375 23.31 -13.13 3.71
C CYS A 375 22.60 -14.28 2.98
N PHE A 376 22.10 -14.04 1.76
CA PHE A 376 21.54 -15.08 0.89
C PHE A 376 22.57 -16.18 0.57
N LYS A 377 23.79 -15.82 0.14
CA LYS A 377 24.83 -16.80 -0.20
C LYS A 377 25.19 -17.73 0.97
N THR A 378 25.17 -17.21 2.19
CA THR A 378 25.42 -17.98 3.43
C THR A 378 24.29 -18.97 3.72
N ASN A 379 23.06 -18.61 3.36
CA ASN A 379 21.82 -19.35 3.62
C ASN A 379 21.27 -20.13 2.41
N GLN A 380 21.90 -20.06 1.24
CA GLN A 380 21.35 -20.48 -0.06
C GLN A 380 20.73 -21.88 -0.06
N ALA A 381 21.31 -22.83 0.69
CA ALA A 381 20.83 -24.21 0.82
C ALA A 381 19.45 -24.37 1.50
N ARG A 382 18.88 -23.31 2.11
CA ARG A 382 17.51 -23.29 2.65
C ARG A 382 16.45 -23.10 1.56
N PHE A 383 16.81 -22.50 0.43
CA PHE A 383 15.85 -22.03 -0.57
C PHE A 383 15.71 -23.00 -1.74
N LYS A 384 14.65 -22.82 -2.54
CA LYS A 384 14.51 -23.53 -3.83
C LYS A 384 15.71 -23.24 -4.73
N GLY A 385 16.08 -24.21 -5.56
CA GLY A 385 17.09 -24.00 -6.59
C GLY A 385 16.69 -22.84 -7.50
N LEU A 386 17.63 -21.91 -7.73
CA LEU A 386 17.42 -20.79 -8.63
C LEU A 386 17.08 -21.32 -10.04
N PRO A 387 16.16 -20.66 -10.78
CA PRO A 387 15.91 -21.03 -12.17
C PRO A 387 17.19 -20.89 -12.99
N GLU A 388 17.34 -21.70 -14.04
CA GLU A 388 18.42 -21.49 -14.99
C GLU A 388 18.31 -20.08 -15.57
N LYS A 389 19.42 -19.34 -15.57
CA LYS A 389 19.45 -17.98 -16.08
C LYS A 389 19.24 -18.02 -17.59
N THR A 390 18.00 -17.79 -18.02
CA THR A 390 17.62 -17.66 -19.44
C THR A 390 18.60 -16.72 -20.11
N GLN A 391 19.41 -17.25 -21.02
CA GLN A 391 20.36 -16.43 -21.76
C GLN A 391 19.57 -15.42 -22.58
N THR A 392 20.00 -14.16 -22.58
CA THR A 392 19.41 -13.14 -23.47
C THR A 392 19.45 -13.66 -24.90
N PRO A 393 18.37 -13.48 -25.69
CA PRO A 393 18.18 -14.18 -26.96
C PRO A 393 19.39 -14.04 -27.86
N HIS A 394 19.79 -15.15 -28.51
CA HIS A 394 21.07 -15.32 -29.19
C HIS A 394 21.37 -14.26 -30.27
N GLY A 395 21.91 -13.12 -29.83
CA GLY A 395 22.53 -12.13 -30.71
C GLY A 395 23.88 -12.64 -31.22
N PHE A 396 24.33 -12.09 -32.35
CA PHE A 396 25.68 -12.37 -32.84
C PHE A 396 26.71 -11.61 -31.98
N PHE A 397 27.22 -12.29 -30.94
CA PHE A 397 28.36 -11.80 -30.17
C PHE A 397 29.65 -12.24 -30.83
N ALA A 398 30.43 -11.29 -31.36
CA ALA A 398 31.75 -11.57 -31.97
C ALA A 398 32.78 -12.15 -30.99
N TYR A 399 32.48 -12.08 -29.68
CA TYR A 399 33.19 -12.76 -28.61
C TYR A 399 32.16 -13.25 -27.59
N GLU A 400 31.93 -14.56 -27.53
CA GLU A 400 31.27 -15.16 -26.37
C GLU A 400 32.25 -15.14 -25.19
N PRO A 401 31.98 -14.38 -24.10
CA PRO A 401 32.83 -14.43 -22.94
C PRO A 401 32.65 -15.79 -22.27
N LYS A 402 33.65 -16.67 -22.43
CA LYS A 402 33.71 -17.93 -21.67
C LYS A 402 33.43 -17.63 -20.20
N PRO A 403 32.46 -18.32 -19.56
CA PRO A 403 32.10 -18.01 -18.19
C PRO A 403 33.35 -18.12 -17.30
N LYS A 404 33.71 -17.02 -16.63
CA LYS A 404 34.82 -17.01 -15.68
C LYS A 404 34.51 -18.04 -14.61
N ALA A 405 35.26 -19.15 -14.60
CA ALA A 405 35.15 -20.16 -13.56
C ALA A 405 35.33 -19.48 -12.20
N LEU A 406 34.39 -19.69 -11.28
CA LEU A 406 34.51 -19.13 -9.94
C LEU A 406 35.79 -19.66 -9.28
N PRO A 407 36.57 -18.81 -8.58
CA PRO A 407 37.75 -19.26 -7.86
C PRO A 407 37.32 -20.23 -6.77
N SER A 408 37.62 -21.52 -6.96
CA SER A 408 37.34 -22.55 -5.97
C SER A 408 38.23 -22.35 -4.75
N SER A 409 37.62 -22.05 -3.60
CA SER A 409 38.30 -21.75 -2.34
C SER A 409 38.83 -23.02 -1.64
N THR A 410 39.76 -23.72 -2.28
CA THR A 410 40.46 -24.88 -1.69
C THR A 410 41.50 -24.43 -0.65
N LEU A 411 41.03 -24.15 0.57
CA LEU A 411 41.85 -24.06 1.77
C LEU A 411 42.42 -25.45 2.14
N ALA A 412 43.57 -25.80 1.58
CA ALA A 412 44.35 -26.97 2.00
C ALA A 412 45.27 -26.60 3.17
N ARG A 413 45.11 -27.24 4.33
CA ARG A 413 45.76 -26.85 5.60
C ARG A 413 46.67 -27.97 6.13
N ARG A 414 48.00 -27.81 5.94
CA ARG A 414 49.16 -28.51 6.58
C ARG A 414 50.44 -27.90 5.94
N GLY A 415 51.57 -27.70 6.60
CA GLY A 415 51.91 -27.87 8.01
C GLY A 415 53.33 -28.45 8.19
N VAL A 416 54.16 -27.80 9.02
CA VAL A 416 55.53 -28.18 9.45
C VAL A 416 56.70 -27.82 8.50
N GLU A 417 57.69 -27.11 9.10
CA GLU A 417 59.16 -26.96 8.90
C GLU A 417 59.82 -27.44 7.58
N GLU A 418 60.73 -26.68 6.96
CA GLU A 418 62.12 -26.43 7.43
C GLU A 418 62.72 -25.08 6.98
N GLU A 419 63.80 -24.62 7.64
CA GLU A 419 64.62 -23.48 7.19
C GLU A 419 65.70 -23.86 6.16
N LYS A 420 66.01 -22.97 5.19
CA LYS A 420 67.39 -22.62 4.80
C LYS A 420 67.49 -21.26 4.06
N PRO A 421 68.46 -20.39 4.40
CA PRO A 421 68.64 -19.06 3.79
C PRO A 421 69.76 -18.99 2.71
N LYS A 422 70.05 -17.76 2.23
CA LYS A 422 71.19 -17.26 1.37
C LYS A 422 70.85 -17.11 -0.13
N THR A 423 71.36 -16.14 -0.91
CA THR A 423 72.07 -14.84 -0.67
C THR A 423 72.14 -14.00 -1.97
N GLY A 424 72.30 -12.68 -1.87
CA GLY A 424 72.65 -11.76 -2.98
C GLY A 424 71.46 -10.89 -3.44
N LYS A 425 71.56 -9.55 -3.59
CA LYS A 425 72.41 -8.72 -4.48
C LYS A 425 72.02 -8.86 -5.97
N GLU A 426 71.82 -7.80 -6.77
CA GLU A 426 71.97 -6.35 -6.49
C GLU A 426 71.11 -5.45 -7.43
N THR A 427 70.85 -4.22 -6.96
CA THR A 427 70.48 -2.95 -7.65
C THR A 427 70.21 -2.91 -9.17
N ALA A 428 69.03 -2.39 -9.59
CA ALA A 428 68.90 -1.29 -10.59
C ALA A 428 67.45 -0.82 -10.88
N THR A 429 67.12 0.41 -10.48
CA THR A 429 66.16 1.34 -11.15
C THR A 429 66.97 2.31 -12.04
N PRO A 430 66.45 3.05 -13.06
CA PRO A 430 65.11 3.70 -13.05
C PRO A 430 64.38 3.98 -14.41
N LYS A 431 63.16 4.56 -14.30
CA LYS A 431 62.41 5.44 -15.25
C LYS A 431 62.07 4.91 -16.67
N VAL A 432 60.84 4.98 -17.20
CA VAL A 432 59.79 6.05 -17.32
C VAL A 432 60.01 6.99 -18.51
N GLU A 433 59.13 6.88 -19.53
CA GLU A 433 58.49 7.89 -20.40
C GLU A 433 57.69 7.12 -21.51
N THR A 434 56.36 7.26 -21.67
CA THR A 434 55.59 8.18 -22.55
C THR A 434 55.98 8.21 -24.04
N ALA A 435 55.07 8.27 -25.04
CA ALA A 435 53.60 8.06 -25.12
C ALA A 435 53.10 8.10 -26.60
N LYS A 436 51.83 7.71 -26.82
CA LYS A 436 50.87 8.21 -27.86
C LYS A 436 51.03 7.87 -29.38
N THR A 437 49.99 7.18 -29.91
CA THR A 437 49.33 7.33 -31.26
C THR A 437 50.16 7.09 -32.55
N GLN A 438 49.59 6.84 -33.74
CA GLN A 438 48.21 7.02 -34.29
C GLN A 438 47.90 6.01 -35.45
N GLU A 439 46.61 5.89 -35.84
CA GLU A 439 45.97 5.47 -37.13
C GLU A 439 46.72 4.56 -38.16
N ALA A 440 46.08 3.61 -38.88
CA ALA A 440 44.93 3.81 -39.77
C ALA A 440 44.25 2.50 -40.29
N GLN A 441 43.18 2.66 -41.09
CA GLN A 441 42.40 1.67 -41.87
C GLN A 441 42.30 2.13 -43.37
N PRO A 442 41.60 1.47 -44.32
CA PRO A 442 41.40 0.03 -44.61
C PRO A 442 41.51 -0.30 -46.14
N LYS A 443 41.30 -1.57 -46.55
CA LYS A 443 40.68 -2.07 -47.83
C LYS A 443 40.59 -3.62 -47.81
N GLN A 444 39.49 -4.27 -48.23
CA GLN A 444 39.08 -4.68 -49.59
C GLN A 444 40.14 -5.54 -50.34
N THR A 445 39.82 -6.63 -51.07
CA THR A 445 38.56 -7.06 -51.74
C THR A 445 38.58 -8.58 -52.06
N SER A 446 37.47 -9.13 -52.61
CA SER A 446 37.36 -10.38 -53.45
C SER A 446 37.67 -11.76 -52.80
N SER A 447 37.13 -12.90 -53.25
CA SER A 447 36.02 -13.19 -54.21
C SER A 447 35.52 -14.67 -54.09
N GLU A 448 34.41 -14.95 -54.81
CA GLU A 448 34.04 -16.23 -55.45
C GLU A 448 33.41 -17.41 -54.69
N GLU A 449 32.66 -18.18 -55.48
CA GLU A 449 31.75 -19.29 -55.12
C GLU A 449 32.48 -20.65 -55.04
N VAL A 450 31.80 -21.69 -54.53
CA VAL A 450 31.31 -22.81 -55.37
C VAL A 450 30.46 -23.83 -54.58
N LYS A 451 29.48 -24.42 -55.28
CA LYS A 451 28.49 -25.43 -54.81
C LYS A 451 29.12 -26.76 -54.34
N SER A 452 28.47 -27.48 -53.42
CA SER A 452 27.52 -28.59 -53.75
C SER A 452 27.28 -29.64 -52.63
N LYS A 453 26.15 -30.36 -52.76
CA LYS A 453 25.70 -31.68 -52.20
C LYS A 453 26.37 -32.22 -50.90
N ALA A 454 25.67 -32.51 -49.80
CA ALA A 454 24.47 -33.35 -49.56
C ALA A 454 24.68 -34.88 -49.67
N GLN A 455 24.45 -35.63 -48.56
CA GLN A 455 23.67 -36.89 -48.50
C GLN A 455 23.53 -37.47 -47.06
N GLN A 456 22.42 -38.15 -46.77
CA GLN A 456 22.23 -39.10 -45.64
C GLN A 456 22.59 -40.54 -46.08
N PRO A 457 22.88 -41.46 -45.14
CA PRO A 457 21.87 -42.42 -44.64
C PRO A 457 21.93 -42.54 -43.08
N LYS A 458 20.97 -43.10 -42.29
CA LYS A 458 20.13 -44.32 -42.32
C LYS A 458 20.91 -45.66 -42.20
N THR A 459 20.51 -46.72 -41.47
CA THR A 459 19.53 -47.00 -40.36
C THR A 459 19.73 -48.46 -39.87
N ALA A 460 19.59 -48.76 -38.55
CA ALA A 460 19.23 -50.05 -37.88
C ALA A 460 19.39 -49.85 -36.34
N GLU A 461 18.53 -50.26 -35.37
CA GLU A 461 17.84 -51.54 -35.06
C GLU A 461 18.78 -52.65 -34.55
N SER A 462 18.58 -53.35 -33.41
CA SER A 462 17.59 -53.33 -32.30
C SER A 462 18.24 -53.95 -31.00
N MET A 463 17.64 -54.43 -29.87
CA MET A 463 16.28 -54.82 -29.45
C MET A 463 16.12 -54.94 -27.89
N VAL A 464 14.87 -54.86 -27.39
CA VAL A 464 14.17 -55.50 -26.21
C VAL A 464 14.94 -56.20 -25.04
N GLY A 465 14.49 -56.02 -23.76
CA GLY A 465 14.27 -57.19 -22.85
C GLY A 465 14.49 -57.19 -21.29
N SER A 466 13.63 -56.53 -20.48
CA SER A 466 13.00 -56.99 -19.19
C SER A 466 13.75 -57.61 -17.95
N SER A 467 13.36 -57.15 -16.72
CA SER A 467 13.15 -57.88 -15.41
C SER A 467 14.30 -58.56 -14.62
N LYS A 468 14.23 -58.91 -13.29
CA LYS A 468 13.55 -58.41 -12.03
C LYS A 468 13.95 -59.29 -10.79
N ALA A 469 14.13 -58.72 -9.57
CA ALA A 469 14.16 -59.36 -8.21
C ALA A 469 15.38 -60.29 -7.84
N GLU A 470 15.69 -60.74 -6.59
CA GLU A 470 15.12 -60.57 -5.22
C GLU A 470 16.08 -60.96 -4.03
N ALA A 471 15.78 -60.54 -2.77
CA ALA A 471 16.03 -61.22 -1.45
C ALA A 471 17.49 -61.41 -0.88
N THR A 472 17.82 -61.63 0.42
CA THR A 472 17.08 -61.72 1.74
C THR A 472 17.99 -61.56 3.02
N LYS A 473 17.37 -61.30 4.21
CA LYS A 473 17.77 -61.65 5.63
C LYS A 473 18.97 -60.93 6.32
N ALA A 474 19.13 -60.89 7.67
CA ALA A 474 18.22 -60.86 8.86
C ALA A 474 19.03 -60.82 10.21
N ALA A 475 18.55 -60.20 11.31
CA ALA A 475 18.85 -60.50 12.75
C ALA A 475 18.17 -59.54 13.77
N THR A 476 18.08 -59.91 15.06
CA THR A 476 17.60 -59.08 16.22
C THR A 476 18.15 -59.65 17.55
N PRO A 477 18.20 -58.88 18.68
CA PRO A 477 17.21 -59.10 19.77
C PRO A 477 16.79 -57.83 20.58
N LYS A 478 15.97 -58.07 21.62
CA LYS A 478 15.20 -57.15 22.53
C LYS A 478 15.96 -56.90 23.88
N PRO A 479 15.44 -56.19 24.94
CA PRO A 479 14.11 -55.57 25.19
C PRO A 479 14.22 -54.09 25.72
N GLU A 480 13.40 -53.43 26.58
CA GLU A 480 12.10 -53.64 27.32
C GLU A 480 11.43 -52.27 27.71
N GLN A 481 10.20 -52.30 28.27
CA GLN A 481 9.47 -51.30 29.14
C GLN A 481 9.34 -49.79 28.73
N SER A 482 8.22 -49.07 28.96
CA SER A 482 6.86 -49.40 29.50
C SER A 482 5.82 -48.30 29.18
N ALA A 483 4.51 -48.65 29.07
CA ALA A 483 3.25 -47.90 29.36
C ALA A 483 3.11 -46.39 28.97
N THR A 484 1.96 -45.78 28.61
CA THR A 484 0.52 -46.09 28.39
C THR A 484 -0.02 -44.95 27.46
N LYS A 485 -1.19 -44.94 26.80
CA LYS A 485 -2.58 -45.25 27.19
C LYS A 485 -3.51 -45.23 25.93
N GLU A 486 -4.77 -45.64 26.09
CA GLU A 486 -6.01 -45.34 25.32
C GLU A 486 -5.95 -44.53 24.00
N SER A 487 -6.72 -44.74 22.92
CA SER A 487 -7.54 -45.83 22.33
C SER A 487 -8.62 -45.16 21.45
N ARG A 488 -8.75 -45.53 20.16
CA ARG A 488 -9.81 -45.05 19.24
C ARG A 488 -10.51 -46.28 18.63
N PRO A 489 -11.85 -46.34 18.58
CA PRO A 489 -12.57 -47.52 18.08
C PRO A 489 -12.54 -47.65 16.54
N GLU A 490 -12.75 -48.89 16.09
CA GLU A 490 -12.65 -49.33 14.69
C GLU A 490 -13.96 -49.13 13.89
N LYS A 491 -13.89 -49.31 12.56
CA LYS A 491 -15.04 -49.67 11.71
C LYS A 491 -14.98 -51.17 11.37
N PRO A 492 -16.10 -51.90 11.39
CA PRO A 492 -16.13 -53.32 11.03
C PRO A 492 -16.03 -53.56 9.51
N LYS A 493 -15.71 -54.81 9.13
CA LYS A 493 -15.82 -55.36 7.77
C LYS A 493 -16.90 -56.44 7.72
N SER A 494 -17.81 -56.36 6.77
CA SER A 494 -18.42 -57.45 5.96
C SER A 494 -19.36 -56.81 4.91
N ASP A 495 -19.79 -57.41 3.81
CA ASP A 495 -19.62 -58.78 3.29
C ASP A 495 -19.36 -58.76 1.76
N ASN A 496 -18.95 -59.90 1.20
CA ASN A 496 -18.89 -60.13 -0.25
C ASN A 496 -20.22 -60.70 -0.76
N THR A 497 -20.64 -60.32 -1.98
CA THR A 497 -21.44 -61.18 -2.87
C THR A 497 -21.09 -60.81 -4.32
N GLU A 498 -21.05 -61.80 -5.19
CA GLU A 498 -20.61 -61.69 -6.59
C GLU A 498 -21.78 -61.32 -7.52
N THR A 499 -21.46 -60.77 -8.71
CA THR A 499 -21.89 -61.26 -10.04
C THR A 499 -21.68 -60.21 -11.14
N GLU A 500 -20.94 -60.61 -12.18
CA GLU A 500 -20.88 -60.12 -13.57
C GLU A 500 -21.02 -58.60 -13.88
N SER A 501 -19.89 -58.01 -14.28
CA SER A 501 -19.82 -56.74 -15.03
C SER A 501 -19.99 -56.97 -16.53
N GLN A 502 -20.72 -56.09 -17.22
CA GLN A 502 -20.62 -55.92 -18.68
C GLN A 502 -19.72 -54.73 -19.02
N ASP A 503 -18.92 -54.87 -20.08
CA ASP A 503 -17.95 -53.86 -20.51
C ASP A 503 -18.62 -52.61 -21.11
N THR A 504 -18.10 -51.43 -20.77
CA THR A 504 -18.17 -50.24 -21.63
C THR A 504 -16.96 -49.36 -21.31
N GLU A 505 -16.13 -49.07 -22.32
CA GLU A 505 -14.92 -48.26 -22.16
C GLU A 505 -15.27 -46.76 -22.10
N GLU A 506 -14.88 -46.07 -21.03
CA GLU A 506 -14.72 -44.60 -21.04
C GLU A 506 -13.24 -44.25 -21.22
N PRO A 507 -12.91 -43.21 -22.02
CA PRO A 507 -11.52 -42.88 -22.35
C PRO A 507 -10.79 -42.21 -21.17
N GLU A 508 -9.54 -42.60 -20.93
CA GLU A 508 -8.71 -42.02 -19.86
C GLU A 508 -8.49 -40.51 -20.04
N ALA A 509 -8.81 -39.73 -19.01
CA ALA A 509 -8.43 -38.33 -18.93
C ALA A 509 -6.91 -38.20 -18.65
N PRO A 510 -6.19 -37.27 -19.29
CA PRO A 510 -4.75 -37.14 -19.11
C PRO A 510 -4.40 -36.71 -17.68
N ASN A 511 -3.59 -37.52 -17.00
CA ASN A 511 -3.14 -37.27 -15.64
C ASN A 511 -2.15 -36.08 -15.58
N VAL A 512 -2.67 -34.88 -15.32
CA VAL A 512 -1.87 -33.68 -15.09
C VAL A 512 -1.22 -33.77 -13.71
N GLU A 513 -0.01 -34.33 -13.64
CA GLU A 513 0.79 -34.33 -12.40
C GLU A 513 0.94 -32.91 -11.86
N SER A 514 0.43 -32.67 -10.65
CA SER A 514 0.70 -31.43 -9.93
C SER A 514 2.21 -31.32 -9.71
N PRO A 515 2.85 -30.16 -9.98
CA PRO A 515 4.30 -30.03 -9.86
C PRO A 515 4.75 -30.28 -8.42
N LYS A 516 5.43 -31.40 -8.21
CA LYS A 516 5.95 -31.84 -6.90
C LYS A 516 6.84 -30.72 -6.32
N ALA A 517 6.51 -30.26 -5.12
CA ALA A 517 7.22 -29.16 -4.48
C ALA A 517 8.71 -29.51 -4.32
N SER A 518 9.59 -28.69 -4.91
CA SER A 518 11.01 -28.70 -4.57
C SER A 518 11.14 -28.28 -3.10
N GLY A 519 11.78 -29.12 -2.29
CA GLY A 519 11.75 -29.05 -0.81
C GLY A 519 12.55 -27.91 -0.17
N GLY A 520 12.69 -26.77 -0.84
CA GLY A 520 13.31 -25.55 -0.32
C GLY A 520 12.28 -24.44 -0.08
N LEU A 521 12.64 -23.48 0.77
CA LEU A 521 11.83 -22.30 1.04
C LEU A 521 11.70 -21.41 -0.21
N SER A 522 10.52 -20.79 -0.37
CA SER A 522 10.30 -19.70 -1.30
C SER A 522 11.05 -18.44 -0.88
N ARG A 523 11.42 -17.60 -1.86
CA ARG A 523 11.96 -16.25 -1.63
C ARG A 523 10.94 -15.20 -2.05
N THR A 524 11.00 -14.04 -1.40
CA THR A 524 10.09 -12.91 -1.63
C THR A 524 10.89 -11.64 -1.90
N ALA A 525 10.61 -10.91 -2.98
CA ALA A 525 11.15 -9.57 -3.15
C ALA A 525 10.25 -8.54 -2.44
N VAL A 526 10.83 -7.49 -1.87
CA VAL A 526 10.12 -6.33 -1.32
C VAL A 526 10.53 -5.12 -2.15
N VAL A 527 9.66 -4.74 -3.08
CA VAL A 527 9.93 -3.74 -4.10
C VAL A 527 9.34 -2.41 -3.65
N VAL A 528 10.21 -1.52 -3.17
CA VAL A 528 9.83 -0.20 -2.68
C VAL A 528 9.85 0.79 -3.84
N ARG A 529 8.76 1.54 -4.04
CA ARG A 529 8.57 2.43 -5.20
C ARG A 529 8.98 3.88 -4.89
N CYS A 530 9.86 4.47 -5.70
CA CYS A 530 10.18 5.91 -5.65
C CYS A 530 10.53 6.46 -7.05
N TRP A 531 11.07 7.68 -7.13
CA TRP A 531 11.44 8.35 -8.37
C TRP A 531 12.82 9.04 -8.24
N ASP A 532 13.44 9.40 -9.36
CA ASP A 532 14.81 9.94 -9.44
C ASP A 532 14.98 11.40 -8.94
N GLU A 533 13.86 12.04 -8.59
CA GLU A 533 13.79 13.34 -7.91
C GLU A 533 13.24 13.18 -6.47
N TYR A 534 13.39 12.01 -5.84
CA TYR A 534 12.90 11.78 -4.48
C TYR A 534 13.77 12.51 -3.46
N ASN A 535 13.15 13.32 -2.60
CA ASN A 535 13.87 14.06 -1.55
C ASN A 535 14.10 13.16 -0.34
N TRP A 536 15.27 12.53 -0.27
CA TRP A 536 15.65 11.59 0.80
C TRP A 536 15.85 12.31 2.14
N ARG A 537 15.03 11.96 3.14
CA ARG A 537 15.12 12.49 4.51
C ARG A 537 15.60 11.42 5.48
N GLU A 538 16.03 11.81 6.68
CA GLU A 538 16.58 10.90 7.70
C GLU A 538 15.55 9.87 8.18
N ASP A 539 14.26 10.21 8.16
CA ASP A 539 13.15 9.28 8.43
C ASP A 539 13.05 8.17 7.37
N ASP A 540 13.23 8.50 6.08
CA ASP A 540 13.22 7.53 4.99
C ASP A 540 14.42 6.59 5.04
N ILE A 541 15.59 7.12 5.41
CA ILE A 541 16.82 6.34 5.59
C ILE A 541 16.66 5.39 6.78
N ALA A 542 16.16 5.87 7.93
CA ALA A 542 15.86 5.02 9.09
C ALA A 542 14.82 3.94 8.75
N HIS A 543 13.78 4.30 7.99
CA HIS A 543 12.74 3.40 7.50
C HIS A 543 13.32 2.29 6.60
N LEU A 544 14.10 2.61 5.56
CA LEU A 544 14.71 1.60 4.69
C LEU A 544 15.71 0.71 5.43
N ARG A 545 16.58 1.26 6.28
CA ARG A 545 17.51 0.47 7.11
C ARG A 545 16.75 -0.52 8.01
N SER A 546 15.60 -0.11 8.54
CA SER A 546 14.73 -0.98 9.34
C SER A 546 14.12 -2.11 8.51
N LEU A 547 13.56 -1.81 7.34
CA LEU A 547 13.04 -2.83 6.40
C LEU A 547 14.12 -3.84 6.00
N ILE A 548 15.30 -3.39 5.58
CA ILE A 548 16.37 -4.27 5.10
C ILE A 548 16.92 -5.15 6.23
N THR A 549 17.12 -4.60 7.42
CA THR A 549 17.61 -5.38 8.57
C THR A 549 16.57 -6.40 9.04
N GLU A 550 15.33 -5.97 9.23
CA GLU A 550 14.29 -6.82 9.79
C GLU A 550 13.87 -7.89 8.79
N LEU A 551 13.70 -7.56 7.51
CA LEU A 551 13.25 -8.53 6.51
C LEU A 551 14.39 -9.34 5.90
N ALA A 552 15.48 -8.74 5.42
CA ALA A 552 16.54 -9.50 4.73
C ALA A 552 17.56 -10.13 5.69
N VAL A 553 18.12 -9.35 6.62
CA VAL A 553 19.16 -9.85 7.55
C VAL A 553 18.56 -10.85 8.56
N THR A 554 17.44 -10.50 9.20
CA THR A 554 16.84 -11.31 10.28
C THR A 554 16.12 -12.57 9.78
N SER A 555 15.81 -12.69 8.48
CA SER A 555 15.29 -13.92 7.86
C SER A 555 16.36 -14.79 7.15
N GLY A 556 17.62 -14.34 7.14
CA GLY A 556 18.69 -15.00 6.41
C GLY A 556 18.48 -15.00 4.89
N GLY A 557 17.97 -13.91 4.33
CA GLY A 557 17.70 -13.76 2.89
C GLY A 557 16.47 -14.51 2.37
N ARG A 558 15.41 -14.69 3.18
CA ARG A 558 14.07 -15.08 2.67
C ARG A 558 13.42 -13.93 1.93
N TYR A 559 13.62 -12.72 2.43
CA TYR A 559 13.26 -11.47 1.77
C TYR A 559 14.52 -10.78 1.21
N ASP A 560 14.42 -10.18 0.02
CA ASP A 560 15.38 -9.19 -0.49
C ASP A 560 14.63 -7.89 -0.81
N ILE A 561 15.15 -6.74 -0.37
CA ILE A 561 14.61 -5.40 -0.66
C ILE A 561 15.24 -4.89 -1.97
N HIS A 562 14.41 -4.24 -2.80
CA HIS A 562 14.80 -3.59 -4.05
C HIS A 562 14.14 -2.21 -4.15
N LEU A 563 14.81 -1.26 -4.79
CA LEU A 563 14.26 0.07 -5.10
C LEU A 563 13.86 0.13 -6.58
N LEU A 564 12.57 0.26 -6.87
CA LEU A 564 12.06 0.44 -8.22
C LEU A 564 11.83 1.93 -8.47
N VAL A 565 12.80 2.56 -9.13
CA VAL A 565 12.93 4.01 -9.25
C VAL A 565 12.46 4.47 -10.62
N GLN A 566 11.44 5.33 -10.69
CA GLN A 566 11.06 5.95 -11.95
C GLN A 566 12.05 7.05 -12.34
N VAL A 567 12.53 7.05 -13.58
CA VAL A 567 13.15 8.24 -14.21
C VAL A 567 12.04 9.10 -14.81
N LYS A 568 11.86 10.32 -14.30
CA LYS A 568 10.84 11.26 -14.80
C LYS A 568 11.28 11.96 -16.08
N ASN A 569 12.46 12.59 -16.07
CA ASN A 569 12.94 13.38 -17.20
C ASN A 569 13.81 12.55 -18.15
N GLU A 570 13.16 11.61 -18.86
CA GLU A 570 13.82 10.70 -19.82
C GLU A 570 14.57 11.42 -20.95
N ALA A 571 14.13 12.63 -21.31
CA ALA A 571 14.75 13.43 -22.36
C ALA A 571 16.10 14.05 -21.92
N ALA A 572 16.24 14.41 -20.65
CA ALA A 572 17.51 14.83 -20.06
C ALA A 572 18.39 13.63 -19.64
N HIS A 573 17.76 12.53 -19.19
CA HIS A 573 18.43 11.35 -18.66
C HIS A 573 18.04 10.09 -19.47
N PRO A 574 18.60 9.89 -20.67
CA PRO A 574 18.30 8.74 -21.53
C PRO A 574 19.00 7.46 -21.05
N VAL A 575 18.64 6.98 -19.85
CA VAL A 575 19.26 5.84 -19.16
C VAL A 575 19.20 4.51 -19.94
N TRP A 576 18.35 4.41 -20.96
CA TRP A 576 18.26 3.24 -21.86
C TRP A 576 19.21 3.30 -23.06
N ALA A 577 19.91 4.42 -23.28
CA ALA A 577 20.82 4.62 -24.41
C ALA A 577 22.31 4.43 -24.06
N ASP A 578 22.69 4.66 -22.79
CA ASP A 578 24.06 4.53 -22.29
C ASP A 578 24.06 4.04 -20.83
N GLU A 579 24.70 2.90 -20.59
CA GLU A 579 24.89 2.31 -19.25
C GLU A 579 25.57 3.28 -18.28
N ARG A 580 26.47 4.14 -18.78
CA ARG A 580 27.10 5.17 -17.95
C ARG A 580 26.07 6.18 -17.42
N ILE A 581 25.09 6.58 -18.23
CA ILE A 581 24.00 7.49 -17.81
C ILE A 581 23.08 6.80 -16.79
N TYR A 582 22.84 5.49 -16.94
CA TYR A 582 22.12 4.68 -15.97
C TYR A 582 22.80 4.71 -14.59
N GLN A 583 24.12 4.49 -14.53
CA GLN A 583 24.89 4.51 -13.28
C GLN A 583 25.03 5.93 -12.72
N GLU A 584 25.35 6.94 -13.55
CA GLU A 584 25.42 8.35 -13.14
C GLU A 584 24.11 8.81 -12.48
N ARG A 585 22.95 8.45 -13.04
CA ARG A 585 21.65 8.83 -12.45
C ARG A 585 21.41 8.17 -11.09
N ILE A 586 21.89 6.95 -10.87
CA ILE A 586 21.85 6.28 -9.56
C ILE A 586 22.78 6.98 -8.56
N GLU A 587 23.98 7.36 -8.98
CA GLU A 587 24.94 8.08 -8.13
C GLU A 587 24.44 9.46 -7.71
N GLU A 588 23.78 10.20 -8.61
CA GLU A 588 23.14 11.49 -8.33
C GLU A 588 21.91 11.39 -7.42
N SER A 589 21.04 10.40 -7.65
CA SER A 589 19.66 10.40 -7.11
C SER A 589 19.46 9.56 -5.85
N ILE A 590 20.39 8.67 -5.51
CA ILE A 590 20.21 7.63 -4.49
C ILE A 590 21.35 7.67 -3.45
N PRO A 591 21.03 7.68 -2.14
CA PRO A 591 22.03 7.61 -1.07
C PRO A 591 22.96 6.41 -1.22
N GLU A 592 24.25 6.62 -0.93
CA GLU A 592 25.34 5.68 -1.24
C GLU A 592 25.08 4.25 -0.75
N GLU A 593 24.52 4.09 0.46
CA GLU A 593 24.23 2.78 1.06
C GLU A 593 23.17 1.95 0.30
N PHE A 594 22.29 2.59 -0.49
CA PHE A 594 21.19 1.95 -1.20
C PHE A 594 21.40 1.80 -2.72
N ARG A 595 22.44 2.42 -3.31
CA ARG A 595 22.66 2.47 -4.77
C ARG A 595 22.62 1.09 -5.44
N GLY A 596 23.19 0.06 -4.79
CA GLY A 596 23.22 -1.31 -5.30
C GLY A 596 21.87 -2.06 -5.29
N LEU A 597 20.80 -1.46 -4.74
CA LEU A 597 19.44 -2.03 -4.67
C LEU A 597 18.54 -1.57 -5.83
N VAL A 598 19.05 -0.70 -6.71
CA VAL A 598 18.23 0.10 -7.62
C VAL A 598 17.98 -0.62 -8.95
N THR A 599 16.71 -0.59 -9.37
CA THR A 599 16.30 -0.83 -10.77
C THR A 599 15.57 0.41 -11.26
N LEU A 600 16.15 1.12 -12.22
CA LEU A 600 15.46 2.21 -12.92
C LEU A 600 14.36 1.66 -13.85
N TRP A 601 13.25 2.37 -13.97
CA TRP A 601 12.21 2.16 -15.00
C TRP A 601 11.75 3.51 -15.57
N SER A 602 11.06 3.51 -16.71
CA SER A 602 10.55 4.75 -17.31
C SER A 602 9.26 4.57 -18.12
N GLU A 603 8.57 5.66 -18.46
CA GLU A 603 7.30 5.63 -19.19
C GLU A 603 7.51 5.17 -20.64
N THR A 604 8.52 5.69 -21.34
CA THR A 604 8.85 5.24 -22.71
C THR A 604 9.17 3.74 -22.75
N GLN A 605 9.80 3.22 -21.69
CA GLN A 605 10.04 1.78 -21.55
C GLN A 605 8.73 0.99 -21.41
N MET A 606 7.78 1.46 -20.59
CA MET A 606 6.48 0.81 -20.43
C MET A 606 5.65 0.90 -21.72
N LEU A 607 5.68 2.02 -22.44
CA LEU A 607 5.06 2.18 -23.76
C LEU A 607 5.64 1.21 -24.79
N ALA A 608 6.97 1.04 -24.82
CA ALA A 608 7.63 0.11 -25.74
C ALA A 608 7.31 -1.37 -25.44
N LEU A 609 7.26 -1.75 -24.16
CA LEU A 609 6.94 -3.12 -23.72
C LEU A 609 5.45 -3.46 -23.90
N TYR A 610 4.57 -2.51 -23.58
CA TYR A 610 3.12 -2.68 -23.51
C TYR A 610 2.39 -1.80 -24.52
N GLN A 611 2.96 -1.69 -25.73
CA GLN A 611 2.40 -0.95 -26.87
C GLN A 611 0.98 -1.41 -27.24
N GLY A 612 0.15 -0.50 -27.75
CA GLY A 612 -1.17 -0.81 -28.30
C GLY A 612 -2.29 -1.00 -27.26
N ILE A 613 -2.07 -0.58 -26.02
CA ILE A 613 -3.15 -0.41 -25.04
C ILE A 613 -3.93 0.86 -25.39
N TYR A 614 -5.27 0.78 -25.35
CA TYR A 614 -6.14 1.94 -25.54
C TYR A 614 -6.32 2.68 -24.21
N ASP A 615 -5.98 3.97 -24.17
CA ASP A 615 -6.16 4.81 -22.98
C ASP A 615 -7.56 5.44 -22.95
N HIS A 616 -8.16 5.45 -21.76
CA HIS A 616 -9.42 6.13 -21.48
C HIS A 616 -9.25 7.56 -20.98
N PHE A 617 -8.03 8.01 -20.66
CA PHE A 617 -7.70 9.31 -20.08
C PHE A 617 -8.59 9.69 -18.88
N THR A 618 -8.92 8.71 -18.03
CA THR A 618 -9.86 8.82 -16.90
C THR A 618 -9.44 9.85 -15.84
N ARG A 619 -8.19 10.35 -15.91
CA ARG A 619 -7.65 11.42 -15.05
C ARG A 619 -7.00 12.55 -15.87
N GLY A 620 -7.45 12.75 -17.10
CA GLY A 620 -6.92 13.75 -18.04
C GLY A 620 -5.79 13.21 -18.94
N PRO A 621 -5.37 14.00 -19.95
CA PRO A 621 -4.31 13.63 -20.89
C PRO A 621 -2.92 13.56 -20.24
N ASP A 622 -2.69 14.30 -19.15
CA ASP A 622 -1.41 14.41 -18.45
C ASP A 622 -1.09 13.18 -17.57
N LEU A 623 -2.02 12.21 -17.45
CA LEU A 623 -1.86 10.97 -16.68
C LEU A 623 -2.11 9.71 -17.57
N PRO A 624 -1.27 9.51 -18.60
CA PRO A 624 -1.42 8.42 -19.55
C PRO A 624 -1.22 7.02 -18.93
N VAL A 625 -1.69 6.00 -19.63
CA VAL A 625 -1.75 4.60 -19.14
C VAL A 625 -0.38 3.98 -18.88
N HIS A 626 0.67 4.45 -19.55
CA HIS A 626 2.07 4.04 -19.32
C HIS A 626 2.81 4.90 -18.30
N GLY A 627 2.24 6.05 -17.90
CA GLY A 627 2.88 7.05 -17.05
C GLY A 627 2.77 6.79 -15.54
N VAL A 628 3.26 7.75 -14.75
CA VAL A 628 3.53 7.63 -13.29
C VAL A 628 2.42 6.94 -12.49
N TYR A 629 1.16 7.21 -12.84
CA TYR A 629 -0.04 6.88 -12.07
C TYR A 629 -0.60 5.48 -12.36
N ARG A 630 -0.26 4.90 -13.51
CA ARG A 630 -0.80 3.62 -14.01
C ARG A 630 0.33 2.63 -14.40
N GLY A 631 1.34 3.12 -15.08
CA GLY A 631 2.54 2.38 -15.50
C GLY A 631 3.34 1.76 -14.35
N LEU A 632 3.17 2.23 -13.11
CA LEU A 632 3.78 1.62 -11.93
C LEU A 632 3.50 0.11 -11.80
N SER A 633 2.29 -0.35 -12.19
CA SER A 633 1.96 -1.78 -12.21
C SER A 633 2.60 -2.52 -13.38
N MET A 634 2.76 -1.85 -14.53
CA MET A 634 3.46 -2.38 -15.70
C MET A 634 4.95 -2.58 -15.41
N ALA A 635 5.55 -1.66 -14.64
CA ALA A 635 6.93 -1.74 -14.16
C ALA A 635 7.11 -2.87 -13.15
N MET A 636 6.17 -3.02 -12.19
CA MET A 636 6.17 -4.14 -11.23
C MET A 636 6.01 -5.51 -11.92
N GLN A 637 5.11 -5.61 -12.90
CA GLN A 637 4.97 -6.77 -13.79
C GLN A 637 6.29 -7.11 -14.52
N TYR A 638 6.97 -6.09 -15.05
CA TYR A 638 8.23 -6.28 -15.79
C TYR A 638 9.40 -6.64 -14.87
N PHE A 639 9.48 -6.05 -13.68
CA PHE A 639 10.44 -6.40 -12.63
C PHE A 639 10.31 -7.88 -12.25
N ALA A 640 9.10 -8.35 -11.95
CA ALA A 640 8.86 -9.76 -11.62
C ALA A 640 9.14 -10.72 -12.78
N HIS A 641 8.96 -10.28 -14.03
CA HIS A 641 9.40 -11.04 -15.21
C HIS A 641 10.94 -11.12 -15.34
N LYS A 642 11.69 -10.11 -14.89
CA LYS A 642 13.17 -10.11 -14.88
C LYS A 642 13.79 -10.85 -13.69
N HIS A 643 13.03 -11.03 -12.61
CA HIS A 643 13.49 -11.66 -11.38
C HIS A 643 12.76 -12.99 -11.06
N PRO A 644 12.92 -14.04 -11.90
CA PRO A 644 12.25 -15.32 -11.71
C PRO A 644 12.70 -16.12 -10.47
N GLU A 645 13.72 -15.65 -9.74
CA GLU A 645 14.23 -16.24 -8.50
C GLU A 645 13.34 -16.06 -7.26
N TYR A 646 12.34 -15.16 -7.30
CA TYR A 646 11.35 -14.98 -6.24
C TYR A 646 10.02 -15.64 -6.60
N ASP A 647 9.33 -16.24 -5.63
CA ASP A 647 7.97 -16.77 -5.84
C ASP A 647 6.88 -15.74 -5.50
N TYR A 648 7.22 -14.72 -4.70
CA TYR A 648 6.32 -13.66 -4.25
C TYR A 648 7.02 -12.31 -4.30
N PHE A 649 6.22 -11.26 -4.43
CA PHE A 649 6.67 -9.87 -4.48
C PHE A 649 5.73 -9.02 -3.64
N TRP A 650 6.25 -8.30 -2.65
CA TRP A 650 5.56 -7.16 -2.05
C TRP A 650 5.80 -5.93 -2.91
N GLN A 651 4.74 -5.28 -3.36
CA GLN A 651 4.78 -3.87 -3.75
C GLN A 651 4.64 -3.05 -2.47
N TRP A 652 5.57 -2.14 -2.21
CA TRP A 652 5.61 -1.33 -0.99
C TRP A 652 5.81 0.15 -1.33
N GLU A 653 5.16 1.02 -0.57
CA GLU A 653 5.14 2.47 -0.82
C GLU A 653 6.04 3.21 0.19
N MET A 654 6.80 4.19 -0.29
CA MET A 654 7.75 4.96 0.53
C MET A 654 7.09 5.78 1.64
N ASP A 655 5.76 5.97 1.62
CA ASP A 655 4.96 6.69 2.60
C ASP A 655 4.20 5.77 3.57
N VAL A 656 4.47 4.46 3.57
CA VAL A 656 4.03 3.55 4.63
C VAL A 656 5.02 3.56 5.79
N ARG A 657 4.52 3.54 7.03
CA ARG A 657 5.33 3.30 8.25
C ARG A 657 4.69 2.21 9.12
N TYR A 658 5.53 1.50 9.88
CA TYR A 658 5.10 0.48 10.85
C TYR A 658 5.86 0.63 12.18
N THR A 659 5.12 0.75 13.27
CA THR A 659 5.67 0.96 14.63
C THR A 659 6.20 -0.31 15.29
N GLY A 660 5.98 -1.49 14.70
CA GLY A 660 6.50 -2.78 15.19
C GLY A 660 7.59 -3.38 14.30
N HIS A 661 7.86 -4.68 14.47
CA HIS A 661 8.87 -5.43 13.74
C HIS A 661 8.35 -6.02 12.41
N TYR A 662 8.93 -5.62 11.28
CA TYR A 662 8.46 -5.96 9.93
C TYR A 662 8.44 -7.45 9.64
N TYR A 663 9.45 -8.22 10.06
CA TYR A 663 9.46 -9.68 9.83
C TYR A 663 8.36 -10.42 10.59
N ASP A 664 7.92 -9.88 11.75
CA ASP A 664 6.81 -10.47 12.50
C ASP A 664 5.49 -10.17 11.78
N LEU A 665 5.29 -8.92 11.36
CA LEU A 665 4.17 -8.51 10.52
C LEU A 665 4.08 -9.36 9.25
N PHE A 666 5.11 -9.33 8.40
CA PHE A 666 5.10 -9.99 7.08
C PHE A 666 4.87 -11.50 7.23
N SER A 667 5.56 -12.15 8.16
CA SER A 667 5.39 -13.60 8.37
C SER A 667 3.99 -13.95 8.89
N LYS A 668 3.40 -13.14 9.76
CA LYS A 668 2.05 -13.38 10.29
C LYS A 668 0.95 -13.09 9.28
N LEU A 669 1.06 -12.00 8.50
CA LEU A 669 0.18 -11.73 7.35
C LEU A 669 0.22 -12.89 6.33
N GLU A 670 1.41 -13.43 6.03
CA GLU A 670 1.58 -14.58 5.13
C GLU A 670 0.97 -15.87 5.72
N ASN A 671 1.33 -16.23 6.96
CA ASN A 671 0.83 -17.43 7.65
C ASN A 671 -0.70 -17.43 7.80
N TRP A 672 -1.29 -16.28 8.17
CA TRP A 672 -2.74 -16.13 8.28
C TRP A 672 -3.43 -16.25 6.91
N SER A 673 -2.90 -15.58 5.89
CA SER A 673 -3.43 -15.66 4.52
C SER A 673 -3.36 -17.09 3.97
N LYS A 674 -2.31 -17.84 4.33
CA LYS A 674 -2.14 -19.26 4.01
C LYS A 674 -3.19 -20.16 4.67
N ALA A 675 -3.58 -19.85 5.91
CA ALA A 675 -4.63 -20.57 6.61
C ALA A 675 -6.04 -20.32 6.03
N GLN A 676 -6.29 -19.18 5.37
CA GLN A 676 -7.62 -18.86 4.85
C GLN A 676 -8.13 -19.85 3.78
N PRO A 677 -9.33 -20.44 3.95
CA PRO A 677 -9.98 -21.26 2.91
C PRO A 677 -10.56 -20.37 1.81
N ARG A 678 -10.53 -20.86 0.55
CA ARG A 678 -11.12 -20.19 -0.63
C ARG A 678 -12.64 -20.09 -0.56
N LYS A 679 -13.31 -20.98 0.19
CA LYS A 679 -14.76 -20.95 0.39
C LYS A 679 -15.17 -19.70 1.19
N GLY A 680 -16.05 -18.89 0.62
CA GLY A 680 -16.51 -17.63 1.21
C GLY A 680 -15.44 -16.52 1.26
N LEU A 681 -14.31 -16.67 0.56
CA LEU A 681 -13.15 -15.81 0.73
C LEU A 681 -13.40 -14.41 0.14
N TRP A 682 -13.99 -14.32 -1.05
CA TRP A 682 -14.31 -13.04 -1.69
C TRP A 682 -15.40 -12.27 -0.93
N GLU A 683 -16.30 -12.99 -0.26
CA GLU A 683 -17.36 -12.45 0.60
C GLU A 683 -16.81 -11.92 1.93
N ARG A 684 -15.76 -12.54 2.49
CA ARG A 684 -15.00 -11.97 3.63
C ARG A 684 -14.13 -10.79 3.20
N ASN A 685 -13.44 -10.90 2.07
CA ASN A 685 -12.53 -9.86 1.58
C ASN A 685 -13.24 -8.54 1.24
N SER A 686 -14.52 -8.56 0.87
CA SER A 686 -15.30 -7.38 0.45
C SER A 686 -16.00 -6.66 1.61
N ARG A 687 -15.49 -6.79 2.84
CA ARG A 687 -16.07 -6.23 4.08
C ARG A 687 -14.97 -5.74 5.02
N PHE A 688 -15.24 -4.66 5.75
CA PHE A 688 -14.45 -4.23 6.90
C PHE A 688 -14.86 -5.03 8.13
N TYR A 689 -13.89 -5.58 8.88
CA TYR A 689 -14.12 -6.31 10.12
C TYR A 689 -13.95 -5.39 11.34
N PHE A 690 -15.02 -5.22 12.12
CA PHE A 690 -15.06 -4.44 13.36
C PHE A 690 -15.30 -5.41 14.54
N PRO A 691 -14.29 -5.80 15.35
CA PRO A 691 -14.48 -6.83 16.39
C PRO A 691 -15.54 -6.47 17.43
N SER A 692 -15.64 -5.18 17.77
CA SER A 692 -16.62 -4.65 18.74
C SER A 692 -18.08 -4.73 18.29
N ILE A 693 -18.35 -5.07 17.03
CA ILE A 693 -19.69 -5.20 16.44
C ILE A 693 -19.92 -6.58 15.79
N HIS A 694 -18.87 -7.18 15.20
CA HIS A 694 -18.96 -8.46 14.49
C HIS A 694 -18.61 -9.68 15.36
N GLY A 695 -18.13 -9.49 16.60
CA GLY A 695 -17.66 -10.58 17.45
C GLY A 695 -16.28 -11.09 17.00
N SER A 696 -16.07 -12.40 17.06
CA SER A 696 -14.82 -13.02 16.62
C SER A 696 -14.69 -13.07 15.09
N TRP A 697 -13.51 -13.45 14.59
CA TRP A 697 -13.30 -13.68 13.16
C TRP A 697 -14.18 -14.80 12.60
N GLU A 698 -14.54 -15.81 13.42
CA GLU A 698 -15.45 -16.88 13.01
C GLU A 698 -16.90 -16.37 12.93
N ASP A 699 -17.35 -15.58 13.90
CA ASP A 699 -18.68 -14.95 13.87
C ASP A 699 -18.83 -14.04 12.64
N PHE A 700 -17.82 -13.22 12.36
CA PHE A 700 -17.73 -12.41 11.13
C PHE A 700 -17.75 -13.27 9.85
N SER A 701 -17.03 -14.40 9.85
CA SER A 701 -16.97 -15.32 8.71
C SER A 701 -18.32 -16.00 8.44
N GLN A 702 -19.06 -16.35 9.49
CA GLN A 702 -20.41 -16.91 9.40
C GLN A 702 -21.44 -15.84 8.98
N MET A 703 -21.38 -14.65 9.57
CA MET A 703 -22.21 -13.50 9.22
C MET A 703 -22.05 -13.12 7.74
N SER A 704 -20.81 -12.98 7.27
CA SER A 704 -20.49 -12.68 5.86
C SER A 704 -21.08 -13.71 4.90
N ARG A 705 -20.99 -15.01 5.23
CA ARG A 705 -21.64 -16.08 4.47
C ARG A 705 -23.17 -15.91 4.45
N VAL A 706 -23.80 -15.69 5.60
CA VAL A 706 -25.27 -15.57 5.71
C VAL A 706 -25.77 -14.37 4.90
N GLN A 707 -25.16 -13.20 5.07
CA GLN A 707 -25.50 -11.99 4.32
C GLN A 707 -25.36 -12.19 2.80
N SER A 708 -24.24 -12.75 2.33
CA SER A 708 -24.06 -12.97 0.88
C SER A 708 -24.91 -14.12 0.30
N GLN A 709 -25.42 -15.06 1.12
CA GLN A 709 -26.32 -16.13 0.67
C GLN A 709 -27.80 -15.76 0.70
N MET A 710 -28.23 -14.94 1.69
CA MET A 710 -29.64 -14.57 1.89
C MET A 710 -29.97 -13.15 1.43
N GLY A 711 -28.96 -12.31 1.21
CA GLY A 711 -29.08 -10.86 1.01
C GLY A 711 -29.23 -10.10 2.34
N THR A 712 -29.10 -8.78 2.29
CA THR A 712 -29.50 -7.89 3.39
C THR A 712 -30.52 -6.86 2.91
N VAL A 713 -31.34 -6.35 3.83
CA VAL A 713 -32.22 -5.20 3.54
C VAL A 713 -31.38 -3.93 3.58
N SER A 714 -31.40 -3.16 2.48
CA SER A 714 -30.64 -1.92 2.29
C SER A 714 -31.46 -0.95 1.42
N ALA A 715 -31.08 0.34 1.40
CA ALA A 715 -31.79 1.37 0.64
C ALA A 715 -32.02 1.00 -0.84
N ASP A 716 -31.08 0.28 -1.45
CA ASP A 716 -31.16 -0.20 -2.84
C ASP A 716 -32.23 -1.29 -3.08
N ASN A 717 -32.77 -1.92 -2.03
CA ASN A 717 -33.74 -3.02 -2.15
C ASN A 717 -34.95 -2.97 -1.19
N VAL A 718 -35.05 -2.01 -0.27
CA VAL A 718 -36.20 -1.83 0.66
C VAL A 718 -37.57 -1.82 -0.04
N TRP A 719 -37.65 -1.26 -1.25
CA TRP A 719 -38.91 -1.16 -2.01
C TRP A 719 -39.27 -2.43 -2.79
N LYS A 720 -38.41 -3.46 -2.77
CA LYS A 720 -38.51 -4.66 -3.61
C LYS A 720 -39.53 -5.65 -3.05
N GLY A 721 -40.76 -5.58 -3.59
CA GLY A 721 -41.89 -6.44 -3.19
C GLY A 721 -43.12 -5.67 -2.67
N VAL A 722 -43.10 -4.34 -2.71
CA VAL A 722 -44.29 -3.51 -2.42
C VAL A 722 -45.27 -3.61 -3.61
N PRO A 723 -46.50 -4.13 -3.43
CA PRO A 723 -47.44 -4.32 -4.54
C PRO A 723 -47.77 -3.00 -5.25
N GLY A 724 -47.54 -2.95 -6.57
CA GLY A 724 -47.78 -1.76 -7.39
C GLY A 724 -46.55 -0.86 -7.62
N PHE A 725 -45.40 -1.16 -7.00
CA PHE A 725 -44.13 -0.49 -7.25
C PHE A 725 -43.19 -1.32 -8.15
N ASP A 726 -43.76 -2.02 -9.13
CA ASP A 726 -43.06 -2.81 -10.16
C ASP A 726 -42.36 -1.92 -11.23
N GLY A 727 -41.59 -0.95 -10.74
CA GLY A 727 -40.74 -0.08 -11.55
C GLY A 727 -39.59 -0.87 -12.20
N LYS A 728 -39.18 -0.43 -13.39
CA LYS A 728 -38.16 -1.10 -14.24
C LYS A 728 -36.74 -1.01 -13.67
N THR A 729 -36.49 -1.65 -12.54
CA THR A 729 -35.13 -2.06 -12.16
C THR A 729 -34.67 -3.15 -13.12
N PRO A 730 -33.38 -3.22 -13.50
CA PRO A 730 -32.88 -4.28 -14.38
C PRO A 730 -32.88 -5.62 -13.64
N ASP A 731 -33.90 -6.43 -13.89
CA ASP A 731 -34.23 -7.66 -13.15
C ASP A 731 -33.34 -8.86 -13.52
N HIS A 732 -32.03 -8.66 -13.50
CA HIS A 732 -31.05 -9.64 -13.99
C HIS A 732 -30.23 -10.31 -12.87
N ASP A 733 -30.35 -9.79 -11.65
CA ASP A 733 -29.53 -10.14 -10.47
C ASP A 733 -30.42 -10.39 -9.23
N THR A 734 -31.59 -11.01 -9.43
CA THR A 734 -32.60 -11.33 -8.40
C THR A 734 -32.26 -12.53 -7.51
N LYS A 735 -31.08 -13.14 -7.70
CA LYS A 735 -30.49 -14.14 -6.79
C LYS A 735 -29.40 -13.45 -5.97
N GLY A 736 -29.26 -13.81 -4.69
CA GLY A 736 -28.17 -13.31 -3.84
C GLY A 736 -26.81 -13.52 -4.49
N HIS A 737 -25.86 -12.60 -4.27
CA HIS A 737 -24.58 -12.53 -5.00
C HIS A 737 -23.93 -13.91 -5.11
N ARG A 738 -23.89 -14.48 -6.33
CA ARG A 738 -23.37 -15.83 -6.59
C ARG A 738 -22.00 -15.98 -5.95
N THR A 739 -21.90 -16.82 -4.93
CA THR A 739 -20.67 -16.95 -4.14
C THR A 739 -19.52 -17.42 -5.02
N VAL A 740 -18.37 -16.76 -4.93
CA VAL A 740 -17.28 -16.95 -5.89
C VAL A 740 -16.58 -18.28 -5.61
N TRP A 741 -16.69 -19.21 -6.57
CA TRP A 741 -16.10 -20.55 -6.50
C TRP A 741 -15.33 -20.84 -7.78
N GLY A 742 -14.01 -20.62 -7.76
CA GLY A 742 -13.16 -20.68 -8.95
C GLY A 742 -13.15 -19.39 -9.76
N PRO A 743 -12.68 -19.43 -11.02
CA PRO A 743 -12.56 -18.26 -11.89
C PRO A 743 -13.91 -17.64 -12.26
N LEU A 744 -14.03 -16.32 -12.12
CA LEU A 744 -15.19 -15.54 -12.58
C LEU A 744 -14.80 -14.74 -13.83
N ARG A 745 -14.88 -15.40 -14.98
CA ARG A 745 -14.38 -14.90 -16.28
C ARG A 745 -15.25 -13.80 -16.90
N PRO A 746 -14.70 -13.00 -17.83
CA PRO A 746 -15.48 -12.20 -18.78
C PRO A 746 -16.55 -13.03 -19.52
N LYS A 747 -17.60 -12.36 -20.00
CA LYS A 747 -18.71 -12.99 -20.73
C LYS A 747 -18.32 -13.52 -22.11
N ASP A 748 -17.34 -12.87 -22.74
CA ASP A 748 -16.82 -13.24 -24.05
C ASP A 748 -15.65 -14.22 -23.88
N ASP A 749 -15.70 -15.35 -24.59
CA ASP A 749 -14.63 -16.35 -24.60
C ASP A 749 -13.37 -15.80 -25.29
N ASP A 750 -13.50 -14.87 -26.24
CA ASP A 750 -12.36 -14.20 -26.88
C ASP A 750 -11.61 -13.25 -25.94
N ASP A 751 -12.19 -12.86 -24.79
CA ASP A 751 -11.47 -12.14 -23.74
C ASP A 751 -10.64 -13.07 -22.82
N TRP A 752 -10.86 -14.39 -22.85
CA TRP A 752 -10.19 -15.31 -21.94
C TRP A 752 -8.70 -15.47 -22.28
N PHE A 753 -7.85 -15.64 -21.27
CA PHE A 753 -6.41 -15.80 -21.42
C PHE A 753 -5.92 -17.06 -20.69
N GLU A 754 -5.15 -17.92 -21.38
CA GLU A 754 -4.56 -19.17 -20.87
C GLU A 754 -5.40 -19.98 -19.83
N PRO A 755 -6.72 -20.20 -20.05
CA PRO A 755 -7.65 -20.64 -18.99
C PRO A 755 -7.40 -22.04 -18.43
N GLY A 756 -6.57 -22.86 -19.10
CA GLY A 756 -6.14 -24.17 -18.62
C GLY A 756 -5.07 -24.15 -17.53
N ASN A 757 -4.49 -22.98 -17.21
CA ASN A 757 -3.52 -22.81 -16.12
C ASN A 757 -4.17 -22.51 -14.76
N ASP A 758 -5.51 -22.38 -14.72
CA ASP A 758 -6.23 -21.89 -13.55
C ASP A 758 -6.52 -23.01 -12.52
N PRO A 759 -6.54 -22.69 -11.21
CA PRO A 759 -6.78 -23.67 -10.16
C PRO A 759 -8.21 -24.22 -10.19
N VAL A 760 -8.34 -25.51 -10.50
CA VAL A 760 -9.61 -26.25 -10.44
C VAL A 760 -9.94 -26.61 -8.98
N ALA A 761 -11.21 -26.44 -8.59
CA ALA A 761 -11.68 -26.84 -7.26
C ALA A 761 -11.83 -28.38 -7.16
N PRO A 762 -11.32 -29.04 -6.10
CA PRO A 762 -11.36 -30.50 -5.97
C PRO A 762 -12.75 -31.05 -5.62
N THR A 763 -13.68 -30.19 -5.19
CA THR A 763 -15.07 -30.54 -4.86
C THR A 763 -16.02 -29.39 -5.26
N SER A 764 -17.34 -29.65 -5.25
CA SER A 764 -18.33 -28.58 -5.38
C SER A 764 -18.38 -27.71 -4.12
N TYR A 765 -18.91 -26.48 -4.25
CA TYR A 765 -19.00 -25.50 -3.16
C TYR A 765 -19.74 -26.05 -1.94
N GLU A 766 -20.77 -26.87 -2.13
CA GLU A 766 -21.58 -27.46 -1.07
C GLU A 766 -20.82 -28.54 -0.30
N LYS A 767 -19.97 -29.30 -1.01
CA LYS A 767 -19.20 -30.45 -0.48
C LYS A 767 -17.87 -30.05 0.15
N ASP A 768 -17.31 -28.89 -0.19
CA ASP A 768 -16.08 -28.41 0.46
C ASP A 768 -16.35 -28.04 1.93
N HIS A 769 -15.69 -28.73 2.85
CA HIS A 769 -15.71 -28.39 4.28
C HIS A 769 -14.59 -27.38 4.62
N TYR A 770 -14.52 -26.28 3.87
CA TYR A 770 -13.50 -25.24 3.98
C TYR A 770 -12.06 -25.79 3.87
N GLN A 771 -11.83 -26.72 2.94
CA GLN A 771 -10.53 -27.37 2.76
C GLN A 771 -9.76 -26.78 1.57
N TRP A 772 -10.46 -26.39 0.50
CA TRP A 772 -9.79 -25.88 -0.70
C TRP A 772 -9.04 -24.56 -0.43
N GLY A 773 -7.73 -24.57 -0.72
CA GLY A 773 -6.83 -23.43 -0.53
C GLY A 773 -6.28 -23.26 0.88
N VAL A 774 -6.64 -24.10 1.86
CA VAL A 774 -5.97 -24.10 3.18
C VAL A 774 -4.56 -24.68 3.01
N GLY A 775 -3.56 -23.97 3.51
CA GLY A 775 -2.14 -24.33 3.31
C GLY A 775 -1.55 -23.81 1.98
N GLU A 776 -2.39 -23.38 1.03
CA GLU A 776 -1.95 -22.69 -0.19
C GLU A 776 -1.56 -21.24 0.15
N GLU A 777 -0.38 -20.82 -0.29
CA GLU A 777 0.03 -19.41 -0.25
C GLU A 777 -0.94 -18.54 -1.06
N ALA A 778 -1.30 -17.36 -0.55
CA ALA A 778 -2.14 -16.43 -1.29
C ALA A 778 -1.40 -15.84 -2.50
N ASP A 779 -2.06 -15.83 -3.66
CA ASP A 779 -1.59 -15.16 -4.88
C ASP A 779 -1.67 -13.64 -4.77
N TYR A 780 -2.63 -13.13 -4.00
CA TYR A 780 -2.77 -11.71 -3.73
C TYR A 780 -3.09 -11.48 -2.25
N ILE A 781 -2.39 -10.54 -1.61
CA ILE A 781 -2.61 -10.11 -0.22
C ILE A 781 -2.75 -8.60 -0.21
N ALA A 782 -3.97 -8.10 0.03
CA ALA A 782 -4.27 -6.68 0.20
C ALA A 782 -4.44 -6.32 1.68
N LEU A 783 -4.14 -5.06 2.02
CA LEU A 783 -4.31 -4.50 3.37
C LEU A 783 -5.62 -3.72 3.54
N ASN A 784 -6.38 -3.49 2.45
CA ASN A 784 -7.74 -2.98 2.46
C ASN A 784 -8.74 -4.00 1.90
N PRO A 785 -10.05 -3.85 2.16
CA PRO A 785 -11.08 -4.69 1.56
C PRO A 785 -11.03 -4.71 0.03
N ILE A 786 -11.21 -5.90 -0.54
CA ILE A 786 -11.24 -6.14 -1.98
C ILE A 786 -12.71 -6.03 -2.43
N PHE A 787 -13.14 -4.80 -2.69
CA PHE A 787 -14.54 -4.43 -2.96
C PHE A 787 -14.95 -4.65 -4.42
N ASN A 788 -16.26 -4.71 -4.67
CA ASN A 788 -16.78 -4.61 -6.03
C ASN A 788 -16.94 -3.13 -6.41
N PRO A 789 -16.24 -2.61 -7.43
CA PRO A 789 -16.38 -1.22 -7.86
C PRO A 789 -17.67 -0.97 -8.67
N ASP A 790 -18.39 -2.00 -9.12
CA ASP A 790 -19.69 -1.86 -9.79
C ASP A 790 -20.73 -1.16 -8.90
N GLY A 791 -21.55 -0.29 -9.49
CA GLY A 791 -22.59 0.46 -8.78
C GLY A 791 -22.08 1.59 -7.87
N THR A 792 -20.79 1.60 -7.52
CA THR A 792 -20.17 2.64 -6.68
C THR A 792 -20.01 3.97 -7.42
N THR A 793 -19.69 5.03 -6.69
CA THR A 793 -19.30 6.34 -7.25
C THR A 793 -17.79 6.53 -7.35
N TRP A 794 -16.99 5.48 -7.13
CA TRP A 794 -15.53 5.52 -7.29
C TRP A 794 -15.15 5.88 -8.74
N GLY A 795 -14.50 7.02 -8.94
CA GLY A 795 -14.25 7.60 -10.27
C GLY A 795 -13.36 6.73 -11.19
N LEU A 796 -12.57 5.81 -10.62
CA LEU A 796 -11.68 4.92 -11.36
C LEU A 796 -12.30 3.56 -11.69
N LYS A 797 -13.56 3.31 -11.30
CA LYS A 797 -14.23 2.02 -11.49
C LYS A 797 -14.21 1.53 -12.94
N ASP A 798 -14.32 2.44 -13.91
CA ASP A 798 -14.43 2.14 -15.35
C ASP A 798 -13.10 2.31 -16.12
N ASP A 799 -11.98 2.52 -15.41
CA ASP A 799 -10.61 2.51 -15.95
C ASP A 799 -10.11 1.07 -16.17
N ILE A 800 -10.70 0.40 -17.15
CA ILE A 800 -10.38 -0.98 -17.57
C ILE A 800 -10.51 -1.15 -19.10
N THR A 801 -9.42 -1.58 -19.73
CA THR A 801 -9.24 -1.56 -21.19
C THR A 801 -8.83 -2.93 -21.73
N GLY A 802 -8.96 -3.14 -23.04
CA GLY A 802 -8.62 -4.40 -23.73
C GLY A 802 -9.65 -5.52 -23.63
N PHE A 803 -10.88 -5.24 -23.17
CA PHE A 803 -11.99 -6.21 -23.08
C PHE A 803 -13.14 -5.85 -24.04
N ASN A 804 -13.94 -6.84 -24.46
CA ASN A 804 -15.18 -6.60 -25.20
C ASN A 804 -16.23 -5.91 -24.30
N ARG A 805 -16.68 -4.73 -24.72
CA ARG A 805 -17.65 -3.90 -23.97
C ARG A 805 -19.11 -4.07 -24.39
N SER A 806 -19.40 -4.95 -25.35
CA SER A 806 -20.76 -5.08 -25.95
C SER A 806 -21.83 -5.48 -24.94
N ASP A 807 -21.51 -6.37 -24.00
CA ASP A 807 -22.40 -6.84 -22.93
C ASP A 807 -22.11 -6.18 -21.57
N GLY A 808 -21.49 -4.99 -21.57
CA GLY A 808 -21.04 -4.28 -20.37
C GLY A 808 -19.57 -4.53 -20.06
N LEU A 809 -19.18 -4.33 -18.80
CA LEU A 809 -17.79 -4.42 -18.35
C LEU A 809 -17.50 -5.78 -17.69
N PRO A 810 -16.25 -6.29 -17.75
CA PRO A 810 -15.92 -7.62 -17.25
C PRO A 810 -15.96 -7.68 -15.71
N PRO A 811 -16.14 -8.88 -15.11
CA PRO A 811 -16.09 -9.03 -13.65
C PRO A 811 -14.77 -8.51 -13.08
N ARG A 812 -14.88 -7.65 -12.07
CA ARG A 812 -13.77 -6.84 -11.52
C ARG A 812 -13.86 -6.71 -10.00
N ARG A 813 -12.71 -6.42 -9.40
CA ARG A 813 -12.51 -6.17 -7.96
C ARG A 813 -11.37 -5.19 -7.77
N ALA A 814 -11.47 -4.33 -6.75
CA ALA A 814 -10.47 -3.31 -6.44
C ALA A 814 -10.18 -3.23 -4.94
N ASN A 815 -9.05 -2.64 -4.57
CA ASN A 815 -8.70 -2.25 -3.21
C ASN A 815 -7.86 -0.97 -3.25
N ILE A 816 -8.27 0.07 -2.53
CA ILE A 816 -7.51 1.32 -2.46
C ILE A 816 -6.22 1.09 -1.65
N ILE A 817 -5.14 1.83 -1.97
CA ILE A 817 -3.73 1.62 -1.60
C ILE A 817 -3.11 0.43 -2.36
N THR A 818 -1.99 0.68 -3.07
CA THR A 818 -1.34 -0.34 -3.93
C THR A 818 -0.31 -1.21 -3.19
N THR A 819 -0.08 -0.95 -1.90
CA THR A 819 0.76 -1.79 -1.03
C THR A 819 0.13 -3.18 -0.83
N ALA A 820 0.71 -4.20 -1.47
CA ALA A 820 0.16 -5.57 -1.53
C ALA A 820 1.23 -6.64 -1.84
N ARG A 821 0.99 -7.90 -1.43
CA ARG A 821 1.77 -9.06 -1.91
C ARG A 821 1.12 -9.65 -3.15
N MET A 822 1.93 -9.98 -4.15
CA MET A 822 1.52 -10.68 -5.38
C MET A 822 2.42 -11.91 -5.61
N SER A 823 1.87 -13.02 -6.10
CA SER A 823 2.68 -14.17 -6.53
C SER A 823 3.32 -13.92 -7.88
N ARG A 824 4.45 -14.60 -8.16
CA ARG A 824 5.06 -14.62 -9.50
C ARG A 824 4.08 -15.17 -10.55
N ARG A 825 3.18 -16.08 -10.17
CA ARG A 825 2.07 -16.56 -11.01
C ARG A 825 1.16 -15.39 -11.42
N LEU A 826 0.62 -14.65 -10.45
CA LEU A 826 -0.25 -13.50 -10.70
C LEU A 826 0.45 -12.43 -11.57
N LEU A 827 1.65 -11.99 -11.20
CA LEU A 827 2.39 -10.98 -11.97
C LEU A 827 2.77 -11.45 -13.38
N THR A 828 3.05 -12.74 -13.58
CA THR A 828 3.29 -13.30 -14.93
C THR A 828 2.01 -13.33 -15.77
N THR A 829 0.87 -13.70 -15.18
CA THR A 829 -0.44 -13.64 -15.85
C THR A 829 -0.77 -12.20 -16.23
N MET A 830 -0.67 -11.25 -15.30
CA MET A 830 -0.86 -9.81 -15.56
C MET A 830 0.06 -9.30 -16.69
N HIS A 831 1.37 -9.58 -16.61
CA HIS A 831 2.35 -9.22 -17.64
C HIS A 831 1.94 -9.74 -19.02
N LYS A 832 1.55 -11.02 -19.12
CA LYS A 832 1.09 -11.62 -20.38
C LYS A 832 -0.21 -11.01 -20.91
N MET A 833 -1.22 -10.80 -20.06
CA MET A 833 -2.50 -10.21 -20.47
C MET A 833 -2.29 -8.79 -21.01
N THR A 834 -1.53 -7.96 -20.32
CA THR A 834 -1.19 -6.60 -20.74
C THR A 834 -0.33 -6.59 -22.00
N ALA A 835 0.62 -7.51 -22.16
CA ALA A 835 1.46 -7.60 -23.36
C ALA A 835 0.73 -8.14 -24.60
N PHE A 836 -0.08 -9.21 -24.47
CA PHE A 836 -0.68 -9.92 -25.61
C PHE A 836 -2.13 -9.55 -25.88
N LYS A 837 -3.01 -9.52 -24.86
CA LYS A 837 -4.43 -9.15 -25.01
C LYS A 837 -4.67 -7.64 -24.96
N LYS A 838 -3.68 -6.85 -24.50
CA LYS A 838 -3.80 -5.41 -24.18
C LYS A 838 -4.77 -5.12 -23.04
N GLN A 839 -5.11 -6.16 -22.27
CA GLN A 839 -5.96 -6.08 -21.10
C GLN A 839 -5.18 -5.43 -19.95
N PHE A 840 -5.76 -4.38 -19.37
CA PHE A 840 -5.20 -3.64 -18.25
C PHE A 840 -6.30 -2.90 -17.50
N ALA A 841 -6.04 -2.54 -16.24
CA ALA A 841 -6.92 -1.71 -15.43
C ALA A 841 -6.09 -0.80 -14.52
N PHE A 842 -6.73 0.17 -13.88
CA PHE A 842 -6.07 0.98 -12.84
C PHE A 842 -5.34 0.11 -11.79
N PRO A 843 -4.12 0.47 -11.31
CA PRO A 843 -3.33 -0.33 -10.36
C PRO A 843 -4.06 -0.89 -9.14
N GLU A 844 -4.99 -0.15 -8.55
CA GLU A 844 -5.80 -0.60 -7.40
C GLU A 844 -6.88 -1.62 -7.77
N MET A 845 -7.14 -1.83 -9.06
CA MET A 845 -8.12 -2.77 -9.60
C MET A 845 -7.49 -3.96 -10.33
N TRP A 846 -6.33 -3.77 -10.96
CA TRP A 846 -5.75 -4.77 -11.87
C TRP A 846 -5.34 -6.11 -11.21
N PRO A 847 -4.56 -6.15 -10.11
CA PRO A 847 -4.13 -7.41 -9.50
C PRO A 847 -5.32 -8.22 -8.95
N ALA A 848 -6.25 -7.55 -8.27
CA ALA A 848 -7.45 -8.16 -7.70
C ALA A 848 -8.42 -8.65 -8.80
N THR A 849 -8.54 -7.93 -9.91
CA THR A 849 -9.37 -8.32 -11.06
C THR A 849 -8.78 -9.52 -11.80
N VAL A 850 -7.47 -9.56 -12.07
CA VAL A 850 -6.83 -10.76 -12.67
C VAL A 850 -6.94 -11.95 -11.72
N ALA A 851 -6.75 -11.77 -10.41
CA ALA A 851 -6.92 -12.84 -9.44
C ALA A 851 -8.36 -13.39 -9.39
N LEU A 852 -9.38 -12.53 -9.56
CA LEU A 852 -10.79 -12.93 -9.68
C LEU A 852 -11.05 -13.74 -10.96
N GLN A 853 -10.60 -13.22 -12.11
CA GLN A 853 -10.88 -13.81 -13.43
C GLN A 853 -10.20 -15.16 -13.64
N HIS A 854 -9.02 -15.36 -13.03
CA HIS A 854 -8.29 -16.64 -13.00
C HIS A 854 -8.60 -17.51 -11.78
N GLY A 855 -9.42 -17.05 -10.83
CA GLY A 855 -9.76 -17.81 -9.64
C GLY A 855 -8.57 -18.07 -8.70
N TYR A 856 -7.55 -17.21 -8.73
CA TYR A 856 -6.39 -17.25 -7.85
C TYR A 856 -6.75 -16.89 -6.39
N LYS A 857 -5.88 -17.22 -5.43
CA LYS A 857 -6.17 -17.00 -4.00
C LYS A 857 -5.88 -15.55 -3.60
N ALA A 858 -6.88 -14.68 -3.71
CA ALA A 858 -6.85 -13.31 -3.18
C ALA A 858 -7.35 -13.24 -1.74
N VAL A 859 -6.66 -12.48 -0.89
CA VAL A 859 -6.96 -12.30 0.54
C VAL A 859 -6.88 -10.81 0.89
N SER A 860 -7.89 -10.30 1.60
CA SER A 860 -7.79 -9.04 2.35
C SER A 860 -7.48 -9.37 3.80
N VAL A 861 -6.48 -8.72 4.39
CA VAL A 861 -6.00 -9.05 5.74
C VAL A 861 -6.51 -8.03 6.76
N PRO A 862 -7.23 -8.46 7.82
CA PRO A 862 -7.84 -7.60 8.82
C PRO A 862 -6.80 -7.06 9.83
N HIS A 863 -5.83 -6.27 9.35
CA HIS A 863 -4.84 -5.66 10.24
C HIS A 863 -5.45 -4.56 11.11
N PRO A 864 -4.96 -4.32 12.33
CA PRO A 864 -5.42 -3.23 13.17
C PRO A 864 -5.33 -1.87 12.46
N VAL A 865 -6.45 -1.14 12.45
CA VAL A 865 -6.55 0.26 12.02
C VAL A 865 -7.24 1.06 13.11
N TYR A 866 -6.68 2.23 13.42
CA TYR A 866 -7.15 3.16 14.45
C TYR A 866 -7.90 4.34 13.81
N VAL A 867 -8.69 5.05 14.61
CA VAL A 867 -9.51 6.19 14.18
C VAL A 867 -9.23 7.43 15.06
N ASP A 868 -9.31 8.64 14.50
CA ASP A 868 -9.03 9.90 15.18
C ASP A 868 -10.08 10.34 16.23
N ARG A 869 -11.30 9.79 16.15
CA ARG A 869 -12.49 10.27 16.88
C ARG A 869 -13.33 9.14 17.46
N ALA A 870 -14.09 9.48 18.51
CA ALA A 870 -15.00 8.57 19.21
C ALA A 870 -16.32 8.34 18.44
N TRP A 871 -16.27 7.69 17.28
CA TRP A 871 -17.47 7.27 16.55
C TRP A 871 -18.31 6.27 17.35
N PRO A 872 -19.65 6.28 17.30
CA PRO A 872 -20.46 5.15 17.75
C PRO A 872 -20.12 3.90 16.91
N PRO A 873 -19.58 2.80 17.48
CA PRO A 873 -18.98 1.73 16.67
C PRO A 873 -19.95 1.04 15.71
N ALA A 874 -21.23 0.88 16.09
CA ALA A 874 -22.27 0.32 15.24
C ALA A 874 -22.54 1.21 14.01
N TYR A 875 -22.58 2.53 14.19
CA TYR A 875 -22.75 3.50 13.10
C TYR A 875 -21.55 3.50 12.16
N MET A 876 -20.33 3.44 12.70
CA MET A 876 -19.11 3.32 11.89
C MET A 876 -19.11 2.02 11.07
N ALA A 877 -19.42 0.89 11.69
CA ALA A 877 -19.51 -0.41 11.00
C ALA A 877 -20.58 -0.41 9.91
N GLN A 878 -21.74 0.22 10.15
CA GLN A 878 -22.80 0.40 9.16
C GLN A 878 -22.32 1.28 7.99
N VAL A 879 -21.70 2.43 8.25
CA VAL A 879 -21.21 3.35 7.20
C VAL A 879 -20.14 2.70 6.32
N PHE A 880 -19.22 1.93 6.91
CA PHE A 880 -18.13 1.29 6.18
C PHE A 880 -18.56 0.04 5.39
N ASN A 881 -19.59 -0.67 5.85
CA ASN A 881 -20.18 -1.82 5.16
C ASN A 881 -21.58 -1.51 4.59
N ASN A 882 -21.80 -0.25 4.17
CA ASN A 882 -23.08 0.23 3.63
C ASN A 882 -23.32 -0.18 2.16
N GLY A 883 -22.52 -1.10 1.63
CA GLY A 883 -22.60 -1.60 0.26
C GLY A 883 -23.70 -2.64 0.04
N ARG A 884 -23.77 -3.18 -1.18
CA ARG A 884 -24.71 -4.25 -1.54
C ARG A 884 -24.51 -5.47 -0.63
N ASP A 885 -25.62 -6.01 -0.13
CA ASP A 885 -25.65 -7.19 0.74
C ASP A 885 -24.74 -7.09 1.99
N GLY A 886 -24.47 -5.87 2.48
CA GLY A 886 -23.59 -5.61 3.62
C GLY A 886 -22.09 -5.73 3.31
N THR A 887 -21.70 -5.57 2.05
CA THR A 887 -20.29 -5.42 1.63
C THR A 887 -19.84 -3.95 1.74
N SER A 888 -18.57 -3.64 1.46
CA SER A 888 -18.09 -2.25 1.40
C SER A 888 -18.27 -1.57 0.03
N GLY A 889 -18.76 -2.28 -0.99
CA GLY A 889 -18.94 -1.77 -2.36
C GLY A 889 -20.22 -2.28 -3.03
N GLY A 890 -20.23 -2.38 -4.35
CA GLY A 890 -21.35 -3.00 -5.10
C GLY A 890 -22.65 -2.20 -5.20
N SER A 891 -22.69 -0.96 -4.68
CA SER A 891 -23.86 -0.07 -4.66
C SER A 891 -23.46 1.41 -4.58
N ARG A 892 -24.41 2.33 -4.78
CA ARG A 892 -24.21 3.79 -4.66
C ARG A 892 -24.02 4.26 -3.20
N THR A 893 -24.36 3.42 -2.23
CA THR A 893 -24.19 3.64 -0.79
C THR A 893 -22.80 3.23 -0.27
N SER A 894 -21.99 2.57 -1.11
CA SER A 894 -20.56 2.27 -0.96
C SER A 894 -19.74 3.36 -0.27
N ILE A 895 -18.81 2.95 0.60
CA ILE A 895 -17.82 3.83 1.23
C ILE A 895 -16.79 4.38 0.23
N PHE A 896 -16.54 3.64 -0.86
CA PHE A 896 -15.68 4.03 -1.99
C PHE A 896 -16.46 4.87 -3.02
N GLY A 897 -15.86 5.95 -3.50
CA GLY A 897 -16.54 7.07 -4.18
C GLY A 897 -16.75 8.29 -3.27
N ASP A 898 -17.86 8.99 -3.44
CA ASP A 898 -18.17 10.27 -2.76
C ASP A 898 -18.08 10.22 -1.22
N ARG A 899 -18.14 9.00 -0.64
CA ARG A 899 -18.15 8.73 0.80
C ARG A 899 -16.77 8.48 1.40
N GLU A 900 -15.69 8.50 0.60
CA GLU A 900 -14.33 8.23 1.07
C GLU A 900 -13.84 9.22 2.14
N HIS A 901 -14.46 10.40 2.23
CA HIS A 901 -14.22 11.37 3.30
C HIS A 901 -14.39 10.80 4.72
N ASN A 902 -15.19 9.74 4.89
CA ASN A 902 -15.36 9.05 6.16
C ASN A 902 -14.11 8.26 6.60
N MET A 903 -13.12 8.09 5.72
CA MET A 903 -11.85 7.41 5.98
C MET A 903 -10.67 8.36 6.27
N HIS A 904 -10.85 9.68 6.21
CA HIS A 904 -9.80 10.66 6.54
C HIS A 904 -9.24 10.52 7.96
N GLY A 905 -10.06 10.07 8.90
CA GLY A 905 -9.70 9.85 10.30
C GLY A 905 -8.96 8.54 10.60
N LEU A 906 -8.74 7.66 9.61
CA LEU A 906 -8.11 6.35 9.84
C LEU A 906 -6.58 6.43 9.95
N SER A 907 -5.96 5.45 10.60
CA SER A 907 -4.51 5.28 10.56
C SER A 907 -4.00 4.72 9.22
N TRP A 908 -4.90 4.24 8.36
CA TRP A 908 -4.58 3.57 7.10
C TRP A 908 -5.59 3.96 6.00
N PHE A 909 -5.31 5.04 5.27
CA PHE A 909 -6.07 5.45 4.09
C PHE A 909 -5.22 6.40 3.23
N TYR A 910 -5.29 6.36 1.89
CA TYR A 910 -4.37 7.14 1.04
C TYR A 910 -4.44 8.66 1.26
N ASN A 911 -5.61 9.15 1.72
CA ASN A 911 -5.86 10.54 2.05
C ASN A 911 -6.19 10.71 3.56
N SER A 912 -5.51 9.96 4.44
CA SER A 912 -5.68 10.13 5.89
C SER A 912 -5.01 11.42 6.39
N GLY A 913 -5.77 12.23 7.13
CA GLY A 913 -5.23 13.34 7.92
C GLY A 913 -4.73 12.92 9.30
N PHE A 914 -5.03 11.70 9.76
CA PHE A 914 -4.68 11.23 11.10
C PHE A 914 -3.28 10.61 11.17
N ALA A 915 -2.97 9.63 10.32
CA ALA A 915 -1.67 8.95 10.28
C ALA A 915 -0.45 9.89 10.19
N PRO A 916 -0.38 10.88 9.27
CA PRO A 916 0.79 11.75 9.15
C PRO A 916 1.01 12.66 10.36
N ASN A 917 -0.05 12.96 11.13
CA ASN A 917 -0.01 13.80 12.31
C ASN A 917 0.30 13.00 13.58
N MET A 918 -0.23 11.77 13.71
CA MET A 918 0.12 10.87 14.81
C MET A 918 1.60 10.43 14.74
N TYR A 919 2.11 10.12 13.54
CA TYR A 919 3.51 9.72 13.36
C TYR A 919 4.50 10.84 13.73
N ARG A 920 4.26 12.07 13.27
CA ARG A 920 5.08 13.26 13.62
C ARG A 920 5.12 13.49 15.13
N ARG A 921 3.99 13.41 15.82
CA ARG A 921 3.92 13.56 17.28
C ARG A 921 4.67 12.44 18.01
N TRP A 922 4.59 11.19 17.55
CA TRP A 922 5.36 10.07 18.13
C TRP A 922 6.88 10.20 17.94
N LEU A 923 7.32 10.77 16.81
CA LEU A 923 8.70 11.22 16.60
C LEU A 923 9.14 12.38 17.51
N GLY A 924 8.23 12.98 18.29
CA GLY A 924 8.50 14.09 19.20
C GLY A 924 8.43 15.47 18.53
N LEU A 925 7.84 15.57 17.33
CA LEU A 925 7.65 16.84 16.63
C LEU A 925 6.39 17.58 17.11
N ARG A 926 6.34 18.89 16.84
CA ARG A 926 5.13 19.71 17.01
C ARG A 926 4.25 19.64 15.77
N VAL A 927 2.93 19.57 15.99
CA VAL A 927 1.91 19.58 14.95
C VAL A 927 0.76 20.46 15.44
N ASN A 928 0.43 21.52 14.69
CA ASN A 928 -0.55 22.55 15.06
C ASN A 928 -0.20 23.23 16.41
N ASN A 929 1.08 23.51 16.64
CA ASN A 929 1.70 23.95 17.91
C ASN A 929 1.64 22.94 19.08
N ASP A 930 0.87 21.87 18.98
CA ASP A 930 0.75 20.83 20.01
C ASP A 930 1.89 19.80 19.95
N GLY A 931 2.28 19.29 21.11
CA GLY A 931 3.35 18.29 21.26
C GLY A 931 4.75 18.89 21.43
N GLY A 932 5.77 18.14 21.01
CA GLY A 932 7.18 18.47 21.20
C GLY A 932 7.74 18.13 22.59
N GLU A 933 9.05 18.34 22.76
CA GLU A 933 9.79 18.02 24.00
C GLU A 933 9.16 18.60 25.28
N GLU A 934 8.69 19.85 25.24
CA GLU A 934 8.06 20.49 26.41
C GLU A 934 6.79 19.74 26.86
N PHE A 935 6.01 19.20 25.91
CA PHE A 935 4.81 18.40 26.18
C PHE A 935 5.17 17.01 26.72
N GLU A 936 6.22 16.37 26.22
CA GLU A 936 6.68 15.08 26.76
C GLU A 936 7.34 15.23 28.15
N GLY A 937 7.99 16.37 28.42
CA GLY A 937 8.79 16.60 29.62
C GLY A 937 8.08 17.28 30.79
N THR A 938 7.10 18.15 30.54
CA THR A 938 6.57 19.08 31.56
C THR A 938 5.07 18.91 31.80
N GLU A 939 4.63 18.77 33.06
CA GLU A 939 3.20 18.80 33.40
C GLU A 939 2.70 20.25 33.55
N ASP A 940 1.92 20.73 32.59
CA ASP A 940 1.15 21.96 32.70
C ASP A 940 -0.15 21.70 33.49
N LYS A 941 -0.15 22.10 34.75
CA LYS A 941 -1.31 21.95 35.66
C LYS A 941 -2.45 22.94 35.41
N SER A 942 -2.24 23.95 34.56
CA SER A 942 -3.32 24.85 34.12
C SER A 942 -4.25 24.15 33.12
N LYS A 943 -3.67 23.26 32.30
CA LYS A 943 -4.37 22.47 31.28
C LYS A 943 -5.21 21.35 31.91
N LYS A 944 -6.50 21.34 31.56
CA LYS A 944 -7.53 20.38 32.05
C LYS A 944 -8.66 20.18 31.03
N GLY A 945 -8.45 20.58 29.78
CA GLY A 945 -9.47 20.59 28.74
C GLY A 945 -9.32 19.42 27.76
N LYS A 946 -10.25 19.34 26.81
CA LYS A 946 -10.22 18.36 25.72
C LYS A 946 -9.36 18.83 24.53
N GLY A 947 -8.83 17.89 23.78
CA GLY A 947 -7.91 18.07 22.67
C GLY A 947 -6.43 18.16 23.09
N VAL A 948 -5.53 17.77 22.19
CA VAL A 948 -4.08 17.59 22.46
C VAL A 948 -3.45 18.81 23.13
N GLY A 949 -3.69 20.00 22.62
CA GLY A 949 -3.20 21.27 23.19
C GLY A 949 -3.70 21.61 24.59
N ASN A 950 -4.77 20.96 25.07
CA ASN A 950 -5.35 21.12 26.41
C ASN A 950 -5.08 19.94 27.36
N MET A 951 -4.36 18.91 26.90
CA MET A 951 -3.76 17.89 27.77
C MET A 951 -2.59 18.49 28.56
N ARG A 952 -2.27 17.91 29.73
CA ARG A 952 -1.21 18.44 30.61
C ARG A 952 0.21 18.25 30.10
N GLY A 953 0.47 17.24 29.28
CA GLY A 953 1.83 16.78 29.05
C GLY A 953 2.48 16.18 30.30
N GLY A 954 3.81 16.04 30.28
CA GLY A 954 4.62 15.47 31.36
C GLY A 954 4.59 13.94 31.47
N GLU A 955 3.80 13.28 30.61
CA GLU A 955 3.66 11.81 30.60
C GLU A 955 4.88 11.07 30.02
N GLY A 956 5.92 11.77 29.55
CA GLY A 956 7.03 11.18 28.80
C GLY A 956 6.72 11.04 27.31
N ARG A 957 7.57 10.30 26.58
CA ARG A 957 7.40 10.06 25.14
C ARG A 957 6.13 9.25 24.85
N MET A 958 5.51 9.50 23.70
CA MET A 958 4.46 8.62 23.17
C MET A 958 4.97 7.19 22.97
N CYS A 959 4.09 6.22 23.18
CA CYS A 959 4.37 4.80 22.96
C CYS A 959 3.19 4.17 22.20
N LEU A 960 3.43 3.73 20.96
CA LEU A 960 2.39 3.18 20.08
C LEU A 960 2.51 1.65 20.00
N PRO A 961 1.40 0.88 20.06
CA PRO A 961 1.41 -0.54 19.71
C PRO A 961 1.78 -0.73 18.24
N PRO A 962 2.11 -1.96 17.79
CA PRO A 962 2.38 -2.24 16.38
C PRO A 962 1.18 -1.86 15.52
N MET A 963 1.33 -0.89 14.62
CA MET A 963 0.27 -0.42 13.73
C MET A 963 0.86 0.10 12.41
N LEU A 964 0.10 -0.05 11.34
CA LEU A 964 0.40 0.53 10.04
C LEU A 964 -0.11 1.98 9.98
N LEU A 965 0.70 2.84 9.35
CA LEU A 965 0.47 4.27 9.21
C LEU A 965 0.66 4.67 7.75
N HIS A 966 -0.38 5.22 7.13
CA HIS A 966 -0.36 5.69 5.74
C HIS A 966 -1.38 6.83 5.51
N PRO A 967 -1.00 7.90 4.77
CA PRO A 967 0.34 8.20 4.28
C PRO A 967 1.22 8.86 5.35
N VAL A 968 2.54 8.74 5.20
CA VAL A 968 3.56 9.49 5.94
C VAL A 968 4.54 10.07 4.91
N LYS A 969 4.36 11.35 4.59
CA LYS A 969 5.19 12.13 3.65
C LYS A 969 5.83 13.30 4.36
N ASP A 970 6.96 13.80 3.85
CA ASP A 970 7.65 15.03 4.28
C ASP A 970 7.85 15.18 5.79
N VAL A 971 8.47 14.17 6.38
CA VAL A 971 8.87 14.18 7.79
C VAL A 971 10.20 14.89 7.93
N GLU A 972 10.16 16.18 8.25
CA GLU A 972 11.36 16.98 8.53
C GLU A 972 11.78 16.79 10.00
N LEU A 973 12.95 16.18 10.21
CA LEU A 973 13.55 16.01 11.53
C LEU A 973 14.60 17.11 11.78
N PRO A 974 14.68 17.70 13.00
CA PRO A 974 15.75 18.63 13.33
C PRO A 974 17.11 17.93 13.35
N VAL A 975 17.95 18.26 12.37
CA VAL A 975 19.35 17.81 12.26
C VAL A 975 20.29 18.83 12.92
N GLU A 976 21.37 18.37 13.56
CA GLU A 976 22.46 19.29 13.91
C GLU A 976 23.13 19.85 12.65
N ALA A 977 23.10 21.17 12.48
CA ALA A 977 23.81 21.83 11.40
C ALA A 977 25.32 21.51 11.51
N PRO A 978 26.01 21.20 10.40
CA PRO A 978 27.46 21.07 10.40
C PRO A 978 28.10 22.31 11.02
N GLU A 979 29.08 22.12 11.90
CA GLU A 979 29.93 23.23 12.35
C GLU A 979 30.58 23.85 11.11
N ALA A 980 30.07 25.01 10.69
CA ALA A 980 30.56 25.70 9.49
C ALA A 980 32.08 25.85 9.59
N ASP A 981 32.79 25.35 8.58
CA ASP A 981 34.26 25.34 8.57
C ASP A 981 34.77 26.73 8.91
N ALA A 982 35.57 26.79 9.98
CA ALA A 982 36.05 28.04 10.54
C ALA A 982 37.16 28.61 9.67
N GLU A 983 36.79 29.13 8.48
CA GLU A 983 37.68 29.89 7.60
C GLU A 983 38.44 30.93 8.43
N GLN A 984 39.77 30.84 8.37
CA GLN A 984 40.62 31.45 9.37
C GLN A 984 40.67 32.98 9.20
N GLY A 985 39.84 33.68 9.98
CA GLY A 985 40.08 35.08 10.33
C GLY A 985 39.58 36.13 9.34
N LYS A 986 38.43 35.92 8.67
CA LYS A 986 37.68 37.01 8.02
C LYS A 986 36.31 37.20 8.64
N ALA A 987 36.21 38.13 9.59
CA ALA A 987 34.91 38.68 9.98
C ALA A 987 34.34 39.48 8.79
N PRO A 988 33.07 39.28 8.39
CA PRO A 988 32.43 40.13 7.40
C PRO A 988 32.33 41.56 7.96
N ALA A 989 32.69 42.56 7.15
CA ALA A 989 32.55 43.96 7.54
C ALA A 989 31.06 44.31 7.58
N SER A 990 30.55 44.64 8.76
CA SER A 990 29.18 45.13 8.94
C SER A 990 29.05 46.52 8.32
N ASP A 991 28.26 46.63 7.24
CA ASP A 991 27.84 47.93 6.70
C ASP A 991 26.95 48.65 7.74
N PRO A 992 27.28 49.89 8.16
CA PRO A 992 26.45 50.65 9.10
C PRO A 992 25.14 51.22 8.52
N GLY A 993 24.80 50.95 7.24
CA GLY A 993 23.75 51.63 6.50
C GLY A 993 22.55 50.79 6.02
N ALA A 994 22.37 49.55 6.48
CA ALA A 994 21.31 48.62 6.04
C ALA A 994 20.30 48.27 7.15
#